data_AF-A0A542GG06-F1
#
_entry.id   AF-A0A542GG06-F1
#
_cell.length_a   1.000
_cell.length_b   1.000
_cell.length_c   1.000
_cell.angle_alpha   90.00
_cell.angle_beta   90.00
_cell.angle_gamma   90.00
#
_symmetry.space_group_name_H-M   'P 1'
#
loop_
_entity.id
_entity.type
_entity.pdbx_description
1 polymer ?
#
loop_
_entity_poly.entity_id
_entity_poly.type
_entity_poly.pdbx_seq_one_letter_code
_entity_poly.pdbx_strand_id
1 'polypeptide(L)'
;MNHSPGGKTTAGGTGLLRRTSTRTAAAVAAGTLLLAGGGVSYADDIYNNLDAVIDATAEVMPLNAGGSSGSTTLAVQERNADGKNGCNLTGSTALTLNLASSNPAVATVSPSQVTFTSCSDTKALTITPVGAGSASVTARQVSNTTDGTFNLAPATFTVNVAAPAPSNTAPVLNITGVTSGGTYTKGKVPAALCNVIDTEDGNSTFDAKLGAITGTDAATGIGSQTAFCSYTDKGDLTASSSVTYSIIDGSAPTIGYTLSPTTPDGDNGWYKTAVKLHWIITEEDSPSTVKPTGCEDQTITADQVATDYSCSATSSGGTAALQTVNLGKDATAPTVAADGEAGIMGSNGWYISDVNASFTGTDATSGLLAAVQTVTSSGEGDAVKVDSPAFTDIAGNATPAGAASQTFRIDKTAPEVTSSGPTTQPNSNGWYNTDVTATFAATDLTSGPATPTQTATSQGQGEAVTVESPAFSDNAGNTTPAGAASQTFKIDKTAPTVSFDSVIADSYFGSTAAKPTCTASDVLSGVSGSCVVSGYDTKNGTHTLKATATDLAGNTTTVEQAYTVKAWTLKGFYQPIDMNGVLNTVKNGSTVPAKFEIFAGDTELTDPALARFTAQKVTCSLLSLVDDIETTTTGNTSLRYDATSGQFIYNWKTPATAGSCYTLTMTANDGSFISANFKLK
;
A
#
# COMPACT_ATOMS: atom_id res chain seq x y z
N MET A 1 -64.53 15.80 -20.03
CA MET A 1 -64.63 15.32 -21.43
C MET A 1 -65.19 13.92 -21.36
N ASN A 2 -66.50 13.75 -21.56
CA ASN A 2 -67.12 13.23 -22.81
C ASN A 2 -66.57 11.84 -23.19
N HIS A 3 -67.33 10.75 -23.32
CA HIS A 3 -68.77 10.58 -23.50
C HIS A 3 -69.20 9.14 -23.12
N SER A 4 -70.48 9.04 -22.75
CA SER A 4 -71.42 7.89 -22.75
C SER A 4 -71.55 7.24 -24.16
N PRO A 5 -72.53 6.35 -24.51
CA PRO A 5 -73.55 5.64 -23.71
C PRO A 5 -73.86 4.16 -24.14
N GLY A 6 -74.70 3.48 -23.35
CA GLY A 6 -76.00 2.97 -23.87
C GLY A 6 -76.13 1.49 -24.26
N GLY A 7 -77.14 0.83 -23.70
CA GLY A 7 -77.69 -0.44 -24.21
C GLY A 7 -78.94 -0.91 -23.44
N LYS A 8 -80.13 -0.62 -24.00
CA LYS A 8 -81.47 -1.05 -23.56
C LYS A 8 -81.85 -2.44 -24.09
N THR A 9 -82.82 -3.11 -23.47
CA THR A 9 -84.04 -3.76 -24.06
C THR A 9 -84.81 -4.44 -22.91
N THR A 10 -86.05 -4.09 -22.50
CA THR A 10 -87.42 -4.20 -23.07
C THR A 10 -88.02 -5.62 -23.22
N ALA A 11 -89.00 -5.89 -22.34
CA ALA A 11 -90.39 -6.30 -22.62
C ALA A 11 -90.79 -7.76 -22.95
N GLY A 12 -91.94 -8.15 -22.36
CA GLY A 12 -92.86 -9.22 -22.82
C GLY A 12 -92.66 -10.57 -22.11
N GLY A 13 -93.67 -11.31 -21.67
CA GLY A 13 -95.11 -11.22 -21.86
C GLY A 13 -95.84 -12.38 -21.15
N THR A 14 -97.15 -12.22 -21.14
CA THR A 14 -98.26 -13.06 -20.66
C THR A 14 -98.22 -14.57 -20.96
N GLY A 15 -98.78 -15.37 -20.05
CA GLY A 15 -99.08 -16.79 -20.28
C GLY A 15 -100.14 -17.37 -19.34
N LEU A 16 -101.40 -17.31 -19.77
CA LEU A 16 -102.56 -18.05 -19.25
C LEU A 16 -102.33 -19.58 -19.26
N LEU A 17 -102.97 -20.32 -18.36
CA LEU A 17 -103.69 -21.62 -18.57
C LEU A 17 -103.99 -22.29 -17.21
N ARG A 18 -105.19 -22.13 -16.62
CA ARG A 18 -106.35 -23.05 -16.70
C ARG A 18 -106.04 -24.54 -16.44
N ARG A 19 -106.62 -25.08 -15.36
CA ARG A 19 -107.37 -26.36 -15.28
C ARG A 19 -108.02 -26.46 -13.87
N THR A 20 -109.27 -26.03 -13.69
CA THR A 20 -110.54 -26.78 -13.82
C THR A 20 -110.70 -27.99 -12.90
N SER A 21 -111.74 -27.88 -12.06
CA SER A 21 -112.73 -28.92 -11.68
C SER A 21 -112.21 -30.10 -10.83
N THR A 22 -112.92 -30.59 -9.81
CA THR A 22 -114.36 -30.88 -9.78
C THR A 22 -114.92 -30.86 -8.35
N ARG A 23 -116.08 -30.21 -8.21
CA ARG A 23 -117.05 -30.48 -7.13
C ARG A 23 -117.70 -31.84 -7.40
N THR A 24 -117.97 -32.61 -6.36
CA THR A 24 -119.05 -33.62 -6.36
C THR A 24 -119.70 -33.63 -4.99
N ALA A 25 -120.77 -32.85 -4.87
CA ALA A 25 -121.88 -33.16 -3.99
C ALA A 25 -122.69 -34.26 -4.67
N ALA A 26 -123.06 -35.31 -3.93
CA ALA A 26 -124.07 -36.27 -4.35
C ALA A 26 -124.97 -36.56 -3.16
N ALA A 27 -126.09 -35.84 -3.13
CA ALA A 27 -127.29 -36.26 -2.44
C ALA A 27 -127.87 -37.47 -3.20
N VAL A 28 -128.30 -38.51 -2.47
CA VAL A 28 -129.36 -39.39 -2.94
C VAL A 28 -130.39 -39.47 -1.83
N ALA A 29 -131.48 -38.77 -2.08
CA ALA A 29 -132.73 -38.89 -1.37
C ALA A 29 -133.57 -40.02 -1.97
N ALA A 30 -134.51 -40.48 -1.13
CA ALA A 30 -135.79 -41.09 -1.47
C ALA A 30 -135.81 -42.56 -1.91
N GLY A 31 -136.60 -43.33 -1.15
CA GLY A 31 -137.00 -44.69 -1.47
C GLY A 31 -137.86 -45.32 -0.37
N THR A 32 -138.86 -44.58 0.14
CA THR A 32 -139.93 -45.15 0.96
C THR A 32 -140.67 -46.22 0.17
N LEU A 33 -140.62 -47.47 0.64
CA LEU A 33 -141.59 -48.50 0.28
C LEU A 33 -142.21 -49.03 1.59
N LEU A 34 -143.38 -48.50 1.92
CA LEU A 34 -144.27 -49.09 2.91
C LEU A 34 -144.66 -50.50 2.44
N LEU A 35 -144.19 -51.50 3.16
CA LEU A 35 -144.81 -52.82 3.22
C LEU A 35 -145.26 -53.01 4.67
N ALA A 36 -146.54 -52.73 4.91
CA ALA A 36 -147.25 -53.22 6.09
C ALA A 36 -147.30 -54.75 6.02
N GLY A 37 -146.29 -55.40 6.59
CA GLY A 37 -146.28 -56.82 6.92
C GLY A 37 -146.23 -56.93 8.44
N GLY A 38 -147.08 -57.78 9.02
CA GLY A 38 -147.30 -57.89 10.46
C GLY A 38 -146.02 -57.73 11.29
N GLY A 39 -146.02 -56.72 12.17
CA GLY A 39 -144.87 -56.39 13.01
C GLY A 39 -144.43 -57.62 13.79
N VAL A 40 -143.23 -58.10 13.50
CA VAL A 40 -142.56 -59.11 14.30
C VAL A 40 -142.32 -58.52 15.69
N SER A 41 -142.96 -59.08 16.71
CA SER A 41 -142.66 -58.72 18.10
C SER A 41 -141.31 -59.34 18.45
N TYR A 42 -140.30 -58.51 18.62
CA TYR A 42 -139.00 -58.97 19.09
C TYR A 42 -139.05 -59.24 20.59
N ALA A 43 -138.34 -60.28 21.01
CA ALA A 43 -138.08 -60.66 22.40
C ALA A 43 -137.25 -59.58 23.08
N ASP A 44 -135.93 -59.59 22.90
CA ASP A 44 -135.03 -58.55 23.43
C ASP A 44 -134.17 -57.93 22.31
N ASP A 45 -133.55 -56.78 22.55
CA ASP A 45 -132.57 -56.18 21.62
C ASP A 45 -131.15 -56.64 21.95
N ILE A 46 -130.35 -56.87 20.91
CA ILE A 46 -128.90 -56.89 21.03
C ILE A 46 -128.38 -55.55 20.52
N TYR A 47 -127.61 -54.85 21.34
CA TYR A 47 -127.10 -53.51 21.06
C TYR A 47 -125.61 -53.39 21.34
N ASN A 48 -124.96 -52.41 20.72
CA ASN A 48 -123.58 -52.04 21.01
C ASN A 48 -123.52 -50.77 21.88
N ASN A 49 -122.40 -50.54 22.57
CA ASN A 49 -122.27 -49.41 23.50
C ASN A 49 -121.45 -48.23 22.95
N LEU A 50 -121.35 -48.08 21.62
CA LEU A 50 -120.63 -46.94 21.02
C LEU A 50 -121.32 -45.60 21.29
N ASP A 51 -122.62 -45.62 21.57
CA ASP A 51 -123.32 -44.50 22.16
C ASP A 51 -124.26 -44.93 23.31
N ALA A 52 -125.01 -43.97 23.84
CA ALA A 52 -125.88 -44.16 25.00
C ALA A 52 -127.35 -44.47 24.66
N VAL A 53 -127.73 -44.52 23.38
CA VAL A 53 -129.12 -44.66 22.93
C VAL A 53 -129.29 -45.94 22.12
N ILE A 54 -130.19 -46.82 22.55
CA ILE A 54 -130.44 -48.08 21.83
C ILE A 54 -131.42 -47.82 20.69
N ASP A 55 -130.90 -47.63 19.49
CA ASP A 55 -131.70 -47.48 18.27
C ASP A 55 -131.11 -48.28 17.08
N ALA A 56 -131.74 -48.21 15.90
CA ALA A 56 -131.35 -49.01 14.74
C ALA A 56 -130.36 -48.30 13.78
N THR A 57 -129.88 -47.11 14.14
CA THR A 57 -128.97 -46.28 13.35
C THR A 57 -127.54 -46.69 13.66
N ALA A 58 -126.81 -47.19 12.66
CA ALA A 58 -125.44 -47.64 12.87
C ALA A 58 -124.51 -46.48 13.28
N GLU A 59 -123.83 -46.61 14.41
CA GLU A 59 -122.87 -45.64 14.94
C GLU A 59 -121.55 -45.68 14.15
N VAL A 60 -120.66 -44.71 14.34
CA VAL A 60 -119.37 -44.64 13.61
C VAL A 60 -118.19 -44.67 14.57
N MET A 61 -117.29 -45.65 14.38
CA MET A 61 -116.00 -45.78 15.04
C MET A 61 -114.86 -45.28 14.12
N PRO A 62 -114.23 -44.13 14.40
CA PRO A 62 -113.10 -43.64 13.62
C PRO A 62 -111.77 -44.28 14.05
N LEU A 63 -110.95 -44.73 13.10
CA LEU A 63 -109.63 -45.34 13.30
C LEU A 63 -108.62 -44.85 12.22
N ASN A 64 -107.32 -45.16 12.38
CA ASN A 64 -106.26 -44.90 11.40
C ASN A 64 -105.62 -46.21 10.92
N ALA A 65 -105.28 -46.32 9.64
CA ALA A 65 -104.69 -47.56 9.08
C ALA A 65 -103.34 -47.85 9.73
N GLY A 66 -103.16 -49.05 10.30
CA GLY A 66 -101.96 -49.43 11.06
C GLY A 66 -101.87 -48.81 12.47
N GLY A 67 -102.91 -48.10 12.93
CA GLY A 67 -103.01 -47.57 14.29
C GLY A 67 -103.60 -48.56 15.31
N SER A 68 -103.87 -48.09 16.53
CA SER A 68 -104.46 -48.88 17.60
C SER A 68 -105.85 -49.44 17.23
N SER A 69 -106.17 -50.64 17.71
CA SER A 69 -107.51 -51.24 17.54
C SER A 69 -108.56 -50.51 18.39
N GLY A 70 -109.79 -50.39 17.87
CA GLY A 70 -110.96 -49.89 18.60
C GLY A 70 -111.66 -51.00 19.39
N SER A 71 -112.54 -50.63 20.33
CA SER A 71 -113.32 -51.59 21.13
C SER A 71 -114.75 -51.12 21.37
N THR A 72 -115.68 -52.07 21.47
CA THR A 72 -117.07 -51.89 21.89
C THR A 72 -117.56 -53.16 22.57
N THR A 73 -118.75 -53.16 23.19
CA THR A 73 -119.37 -54.35 23.77
C THR A 73 -120.76 -54.55 23.21
N LEU A 74 -121.12 -55.79 22.89
CA LEU A 74 -122.51 -56.18 22.66
C LEU A 74 -123.17 -56.60 23.97
N ALA A 75 -124.40 -56.14 24.20
CA ALA A 75 -125.20 -56.42 25.37
C ALA A 75 -126.67 -56.67 24.98
N VAL A 76 -127.45 -57.19 25.92
CA VAL A 76 -128.88 -57.48 25.73
C VAL A 76 -129.72 -56.47 26.50
N GLN A 77 -130.71 -55.86 25.84
CA GLN A 77 -131.69 -54.99 26.48
C GLN A 77 -133.05 -55.66 26.46
N GLU A 78 -133.62 -55.89 27.64
CA GLU A 78 -134.91 -56.54 27.80
C GLU A 78 -136.03 -55.74 27.12
N ARG A 79 -136.88 -56.42 26.33
CA ARG A 79 -138.14 -55.85 25.84
C ARG A 79 -139.30 -56.82 26.14
N ASN A 80 -140.42 -56.27 26.58
CA ASN A 80 -141.60 -57.08 26.95
C ASN A 80 -142.62 -57.15 25.81
N ALA A 81 -142.16 -57.14 24.55
CA ALA A 81 -143.02 -57.00 23.38
C ALA A 81 -143.54 -58.34 22.85
N ASP A 82 -142.92 -59.46 23.21
CA ASP A 82 -143.25 -60.82 22.76
C ASP A 82 -144.23 -61.57 23.70
N GLY A 83 -144.80 -60.86 24.68
CA GLY A 83 -145.74 -61.42 25.66
C GLY A 83 -145.08 -62.16 26.83
N LYS A 84 -143.74 -62.23 26.88
CA LYS A 84 -142.99 -62.64 28.07
C LYS A 84 -142.47 -61.39 28.79
N ASN A 85 -142.73 -61.30 30.09
CA ASN A 85 -142.17 -60.22 30.91
C ASN A 85 -140.79 -60.65 31.43
N GLY A 86 -139.77 -59.85 31.10
CA GLY A 86 -138.38 -60.03 31.49
C GLY A 86 -137.59 -60.92 30.52
N CYS A 87 -136.28 -61.02 30.77
CA CYS A 87 -135.30 -61.65 29.91
C CYS A 87 -135.70 -62.99 29.26
N ASN A 88 -135.51 -63.10 27.95
CA ASN A 88 -135.76 -64.34 27.21
C ASN A 88 -134.62 -65.38 27.33
N LEU A 89 -133.45 -64.95 27.79
CA LEU A 89 -132.28 -65.78 28.07
C LEU A 89 -132.26 -66.19 29.54
N THR A 90 -132.67 -67.41 29.84
CA THR A 90 -132.92 -67.88 31.23
C THR A 90 -131.78 -68.70 31.82
N GLY A 91 -130.57 -68.65 31.24
CA GLY A 91 -129.42 -69.48 31.62
C GLY A 91 -129.48 -70.92 31.08
N SER A 92 -130.67 -71.46 30.84
CA SER A 92 -130.91 -72.73 30.13
C SER A 92 -131.16 -72.57 28.63
N THR A 93 -131.33 -71.33 28.14
CA THR A 93 -131.54 -70.97 26.74
C THR A 93 -130.44 -70.01 26.27
N ALA A 94 -130.08 -70.06 25.00
CA ALA A 94 -128.94 -69.32 24.46
C ALA A 94 -129.23 -68.70 23.08
N LEU A 95 -128.64 -67.53 22.83
CA LEU A 95 -128.57 -66.87 21.54
C LEU A 95 -127.10 -66.77 21.10
N THR A 96 -126.76 -67.41 19.98
CA THR A 96 -125.42 -67.32 19.39
C THR A 96 -125.46 -66.45 18.14
N LEU A 97 -124.58 -65.46 18.06
CA LEU A 97 -124.45 -64.52 16.95
C LEU A 97 -123.06 -64.64 16.29
N ASN A 98 -123.02 -64.53 14.97
CA ASN A 98 -121.80 -64.34 14.19
C ASN A 98 -121.63 -62.85 13.90
N LEU A 99 -120.42 -62.35 14.07
CA LEU A 99 -120.03 -60.95 13.88
C LEU A 99 -119.13 -60.87 12.65
N ALA A 100 -119.58 -60.10 11.66
CA ALA A 100 -118.87 -59.96 10.40
C ALA A 100 -118.71 -58.49 10.03
N SER A 101 -117.51 -58.13 9.61
CA SER A 101 -117.24 -56.88 8.91
C SER A 101 -117.63 -57.01 7.44
N SER A 102 -118.29 -55.99 6.89
CA SER A 102 -118.64 -55.93 5.47
C SER A 102 -117.41 -55.80 4.57
N ASN A 103 -116.27 -55.35 5.10
CA ASN A 103 -114.99 -55.30 4.40
C ASN A 103 -113.81 -55.56 5.35
N PRO A 104 -113.36 -56.83 5.48
CA PRO A 104 -112.22 -57.21 6.32
C PRO A 104 -110.89 -56.57 5.92
N ALA A 105 -110.75 -56.08 4.68
CA ALA A 105 -109.54 -55.37 4.24
C ALA A 105 -109.46 -53.93 4.78
N VAL A 106 -110.57 -53.38 5.27
CA VAL A 106 -110.63 -52.08 5.95
C VAL A 106 -110.57 -52.25 7.46
N ALA A 107 -111.43 -53.11 8.03
CA ALA A 107 -111.42 -53.42 9.46
C ALA A 107 -111.92 -54.84 9.75
N THR A 108 -111.33 -55.53 10.72
CA THR A 108 -111.74 -56.87 11.18
C THR A 108 -112.30 -56.82 12.60
N VAL A 109 -113.25 -57.70 12.93
CA VAL A 109 -113.86 -57.81 14.27
C VAL A 109 -113.49 -59.14 14.95
N SER A 110 -113.23 -59.11 16.26
CA SER A 110 -112.95 -60.29 17.08
C SER A 110 -113.59 -60.18 18.47
N PRO A 111 -114.17 -61.26 19.04
CA PRO A 111 -114.34 -62.58 18.43
C PRO A 111 -115.39 -62.55 17.31
N SER A 112 -115.27 -63.42 16.30
CA SER A 112 -116.25 -63.50 15.19
C SER A 112 -117.55 -64.20 15.59
N GLN A 113 -117.65 -64.76 16.79
CA GLN A 113 -118.87 -65.39 17.29
C GLN A 113 -119.01 -65.12 18.79
N VAL A 114 -120.23 -64.80 19.21
CA VAL A 114 -120.57 -64.53 20.62
C VAL A 114 -121.85 -65.25 21.00
N THR A 115 -121.93 -65.74 22.23
CA THR A 115 -123.11 -66.45 22.75
C THR A 115 -123.61 -65.78 24.02
N PHE A 116 -124.88 -65.40 24.03
CA PHE A 116 -125.58 -64.84 25.18
C PHE A 116 -126.45 -65.93 25.83
N THR A 117 -126.33 -66.09 27.14
CA THR A 117 -127.10 -67.07 27.93
C THR A 117 -127.93 -66.40 29.03
N SER A 118 -127.71 -65.11 29.25
CA SER A 118 -128.41 -64.25 30.20
C SER A 118 -128.50 -62.83 29.62
N CYS A 119 -129.49 -62.04 30.01
CA CYS A 119 -129.57 -60.63 29.57
C CYS A 119 -128.54 -59.72 30.24
N SER A 120 -127.91 -60.18 31.33
CA SER A 120 -126.76 -59.47 31.92
C SER A 120 -125.43 -59.77 31.22
N ASP A 121 -125.43 -60.65 30.20
CA ASP A 121 -124.22 -60.96 29.45
C ASP A 121 -123.78 -59.75 28.62
N THR A 122 -122.51 -59.38 28.75
CA THR A 122 -121.83 -58.42 27.86
C THR A 122 -120.66 -59.11 27.16
N LYS A 123 -120.44 -58.79 25.88
CA LYS A 123 -119.40 -59.42 25.05
C LYS A 123 -118.54 -58.35 24.42
N ALA A 124 -117.28 -58.26 24.85
CA ALA A 124 -116.33 -57.31 24.32
C ALA A 124 -115.90 -57.68 22.90
N LEU A 125 -115.91 -56.68 22.02
CA LEU A 125 -115.46 -56.74 20.64
C LEU A 125 -114.22 -55.87 20.46
N THR A 126 -113.24 -56.39 19.74
CA THR A 126 -112.05 -55.66 19.29
C THR A 126 -112.10 -55.49 17.78
N ILE A 127 -111.88 -54.26 17.31
CA ILE A 127 -111.95 -53.85 15.90
C ILE A 127 -110.55 -53.42 15.48
N THR A 128 -109.93 -54.18 14.59
CA THR A 128 -108.57 -53.87 14.11
C THR A 128 -108.62 -53.14 12.77
N PRO A 129 -108.05 -51.93 12.65
CA PRO A 129 -107.99 -51.18 11.40
C PRO A 129 -106.87 -51.72 10.51
N VAL A 130 -107.19 -52.14 9.29
CA VAL A 130 -106.26 -52.78 8.36
C VAL A 130 -105.90 -51.84 7.20
N GLY A 131 -106.88 -51.17 6.60
CA GLY A 131 -106.69 -50.32 5.42
C GLY A 131 -107.67 -49.15 5.37
N ALA A 132 -107.28 -48.06 4.71
CA ALA A 132 -108.10 -46.85 4.64
C ALA A 132 -109.42 -47.11 3.88
N GLY A 133 -110.55 -46.66 4.43
CA GLY A 133 -111.90 -46.92 3.88
C GLY A 133 -112.98 -46.94 4.95
N SER A 134 -114.18 -47.44 4.61
CA SER A 134 -115.31 -47.61 5.55
C SER A 134 -115.86 -49.04 5.48
N ALA A 135 -116.16 -49.65 6.64
CA ALA A 135 -116.73 -51.00 6.76
C ALA A 135 -117.75 -51.07 7.89
N SER A 136 -118.83 -51.83 7.74
CA SER A 136 -119.86 -52.01 8.79
C SER A 136 -119.74 -53.39 9.43
N VAL A 137 -119.78 -53.44 10.76
CA VAL A 137 -119.81 -54.67 11.57
C VAL A 137 -121.26 -54.97 11.91
N THR A 138 -121.74 -56.14 11.53
CA THR A 138 -123.13 -56.59 11.76
C THR A 138 -123.18 -57.89 12.53
N ALA A 139 -124.25 -58.09 13.31
CA ALA A 139 -124.53 -59.33 14.01
C ALA A 139 -125.61 -60.14 13.29
N ARG A 140 -125.33 -61.43 13.06
CA ARG A 140 -126.27 -62.36 12.43
C ARG A 140 -126.50 -63.56 13.34
N GLN A 141 -127.76 -63.89 13.61
CA GLN A 141 -128.13 -65.07 14.39
C GLN A 141 -127.60 -66.35 13.74
N VAL A 142 -126.94 -67.19 14.54
CA VAL A 142 -126.47 -68.53 14.18
C VAL A 142 -127.38 -69.59 14.78
N SER A 143 -127.67 -69.47 16.07
CA SER A 143 -128.61 -70.34 16.78
C SER A 143 -129.36 -69.53 17.83
N ASN A 144 -130.61 -69.90 18.06
CA ASN A 144 -131.42 -69.36 19.13
C ASN A 144 -132.26 -70.51 19.69
N THR A 145 -132.02 -70.86 20.95
CA THR A 145 -132.77 -71.92 21.64
C THR A 145 -133.81 -71.34 22.59
N THR A 146 -134.10 -70.03 22.47
CA THR A 146 -135.26 -69.41 23.10
C THR A 146 -136.48 -69.53 22.17
N ASP A 147 -137.68 -69.36 22.72
CA ASP A 147 -138.92 -69.32 21.94
C ASP A 147 -139.19 -67.94 21.29
N GLY A 148 -138.33 -66.94 21.52
CA GLY A 148 -138.51 -65.55 21.08
C GLY A 148 -137.48 -65.08 20.04
N THR A 149 -137.81 -64.08 19.22
CA THR A 149 -136.92 -63.56 18.15
C THR A 149 -136.22 -62.28 18.58
N PHE A 150 -134.89 -62.20 18.56
CA PHE A 150 -134.14 -61.01 19.00
C PHE A 150 -134.00 -59.95 17.89
N ASN A 151 -134.02 -58.67 18.27
CA ASN A 151 -133.71 -57.57 17.37
C ASN A 151 -132.20 -57.31 17.34
N LEU A 152 -131.57 -57.50 16.18
CA LEU A 152 -130.12 -57.36 16.01
C LEU A 152 -129.71 -56.04 15.33
N ALA A 153 -130.66 -55.21 14.90
CA ALA A 153 -130.33 -53.96 14.22
C ALA A 153 -129.45 -53.02 15.08
N PRO A 154 -129.72 -52.83 16.39
CA PRO A 154 -128.89 -51.98 17.26
C PRO A 154 -127.46 -52.50 17.51
N ALA A 155 -127.14 -53.74 17.12
CA ALA A 155 -125.79 -54.30 17.24
C ALA A 155 -124.85 -53.87 16.11
N THR A 156 -125.38 -53.18 15.08
CA THR A 156 -124.63 -52.83 13.87
C THR A 156 -123.96 -51.46 14.00
N PHE A 157 -122.67 -51.36 13.70
CA PHE A 157 -121.94 -50.09 13.66
C PHE A 157 -120.96 -50.04 12.47
N THR A 158 -120.51 -48.85 12.10
CA THR A 158 -119.60 -48.54 10.99
C THR A 158 -118.21 -48.16 11.50
N VAL A 159 -117.16 -48.55 10.79
CA VAL A 159 -115.76 -48.29 11.11
C VAL A 159 -115.14 -47.50 9.95
N ASN A 160 -114.62 -46.30 10.22
CA ASN A 160 -113.96 -45.44 9.23
C ASN A 160 -112.45 -45.36 9.50
N VAL A 161 -111.62 -45.72 8.52
CA VAL A 161 -110.15 -45.78 8.63
C VAL A 161 -109.49 -44.75 7.71
N ALA A 162 -108.67 -43.84 8.25
CA ALA A 162 -107.92 -42.83 7.46
C ALA A 162 -106.49 -43.29 7.06
N ALA A 163 -105.88 -42.63 6.05
CA ALA A 163 -104.55 -42.94 5.49
C ALA A 163 -103.36 -42.32 6.28
N PRO A 164 -102.13 -42.87 6.21
CA PRO A 164 -100.95 -42.37 6.96
C PRO A 164 -100.37 -41.04 6.43
N ALA A 165 -99.72 -40.25 7.31
CA ALA A 165 -99.04 -38.99 6.96
C ALA A 165 -97.58 -39.18 6.44
N PRO A 166 -97.03 -38.29 5.59
CA PRO A 166 -95.66 -38.40 5.04
C PRO A 166 -94.56 -37.99 6.05
N SER A 167 -93.34 -38.54 5.90
CA SER A 167 -92.15 -38.30 6.76
C SER A 167 -91.10 -37.37 6.12
N ASN A 168 -90.36 -36.57 6.92
CA ASN A 168 -89.24 -35.68 6.52
C ASN A 168 -87.88 -36.14 7.09
N THR A 169 -86.74 -35.88 6.42
CA THR A 169 -85.37 -36.21 6.91
C THR A 169 -84.52 -34.96 7.20
N ALA A 170 -83.46 -35.09 8.00
CA ALA A 170 -82.61 -33.96 8.40
C ALA A 170 -81.49 -33.67 7.37
N PRO A 171 -81.06 -32.41 7.20
CA PRO A 171 -80.05 -32.03 6.22
C PRO A 171 -78.64 -32.49 6.62
N VAL A 172 -77.81 -32.82 5.63
CA VAL A 172 -76.38 -33.13 5.82
C VAL A 172 -75.53 -31.91 5.45
N LEU A 173 -74.64 -31.50 6.35
CA LEU A 173 -73.70 -30.40 6.14
C LEU A 173 -72.29 -30.89 5.83
N ASN A 174 -71.72 -30.37 4.74
CA ASN A 174 -70.31 -30.57 4.40
C ASN A 174 -69.61 -29.22 4.18
N ILE A 175 -68.57 -28.94 4.97
CA ILE A 175 -67.74 -27.74 4.79
C ILE A 175 -66.69 -28.02 3.72
N THR A 176 -66.65 -27.18 2.68
CA THR A 176 -65.65 -27.26 1.60
C THR A 176 -64.83 -25.97 1.52
N GLY A 177 -63.74 -25.98 0.76
CA GLY A 177 -62.81 -24.85 0.61
C GLY A 177 -61.70 -24.85 1.65
N VAL A 178 -62.04 -25.17 2.91
CA VAL A 178 -61.07 -25.42 3.99
C VAL A 178 -61.17 -26.86 4.49
N THR A 179 -60.06 -27.40 4.98
CA THR A 179 -59.96 -28.77 5.51
C THR A 179 -59.62 -28.75 7.00
N SER A 180 -60.11 -29.74 7.75
CA SER A 180 -59.83 -29.86 9.18
C SER A 180 -58.36 -30.13 9.42
N GLY A 181 -57.72 -29.31 10.26
CA GLY A 181 -56.27 -29.30 10.44
C GLY A 181 -55.49 -28.79 9.23
N GLY A 182 -56.18 -28.26 8.20
CA GLY A 182 -55.56 -27.67 7.03
C GLY A 182 -54.71 -26.46 7.39
N THR A 183 -53.70 -26.19 6.58
CA THR A 183 -52.78 -25.07 6.77
C THR A 183 -52.75 -24.21 5.52
N TYR A 184 -52.92 -22.90 5.68
CA TYR A 184 -53.04 -21.95 4.57
C TYR A 184 -52.18 -20.72 4.85
N THR A 185 -51.38 -20.29 3.89
CA THR A 185 -50.66 -19.00 4.01
C THR A 185 -51.63 -17.84 4.07
N LYS A 186 -51.31 -16.83 4.88
CA LYS A 186 -52.08 -15.57 5.00
C LYS A 186 -52.40 -14.99 3.61
N GLY A 187 -53.65 -14.57 3.43
CA GLY A 187 -54.16 -14.06 2.14
C GLY A 187 -54.43 -15.13 1.07
N LYS A 188 -54.18 -16.42 1.34
CA LYS A 188 -54.46 -17.56 0.45
C LYS A 188 -55.45 -18.57 1.04
N VAL A 189 -56.09 -18.25 2.15
CA VAL A 189 -57.17 -19.07 2.73
C VAL A 189 -58.34 -19.10 1.74
N PRO A 190 -58.74 -20.26 1.20
CA PRO A 190 -59.91 -20.35 0.33
C PRO A 190 -61.19 -20.00 1.09
N ALA A 191 -62.22 -19.52 0.39
CA ALA A 191 -63.52 -19.28 1.00
C ALA A 191 -64.11 -20.60 1.55
N ALA A 192 -64.42 -20.62 2.84
CA ALA A 192 -65.07 -21.77 3.48
C ALA A 192 -66.58 -21.73 3.15
N LEU A 193 -67.08 -22.78 2.52
CA LEU A 193 -68.47 -22.89 2.06
C LEU A 193 -69.19 -24.01 2.81
N CYS A 194 -70.42 -23.73 3.24
CA CYS A 194 -71.36 -24.70 3.77
C CYS A 194 -72.18 -25.29 2.62
N ASN A 195 -72.00 -26.57 2.31
CA ASN A 195 -72.88 -27.28 1.38
C ASN A 195 -73.91 -28.08 2.15
N VAL A 196 -75.17 -27.80 1.87
CA VAL A 196 -76.32 -28.50 2.40
C VAL A 196 -76.79 -29.50 1.36
N ILE A 197 -76.90 -30.76 1.75
CA ILE A 197 -77.55 -31.81 0.97
C ILE A 197 -78.78 -32.25 1.74
N ASP A 198 -79.94 -32.12 1.10
CA ASP A 198 -81.22 -32.49 1.67
C ASP A 198 -82.08 -33.16 0.58
N THR A 199 -82.65 -34.32 0.91
CA THR A 199 -83.33 -35.18 -0.08
C THR A 199 -84.70 -34.60 -0.47
N GLU A 200 -85.35 -33.88 0.43
CA GLU A 200 -86.72 -33.37 0.28
C GLU A 200 -86.76 -31.87 -0.07
N ASP A 201 -85.84 -31.07 0.49
CA ASP A 201 -85.81 -29.61 0.34
C ASP A 201 -84.79 -29.08 -0.69
N GLY A 202 -83.92 -29.96 -1.20
CA GLY A 202 -82.94 -29.67 -2.23
C GLY A 202 -81.62 -29.08 -1.70
N ASN A 203 -80.58 -29.16 -2.52
CA ASN A 203 -79.24 -28.74 -2.12
C ASN A 203 -79.09 -27.21 -2.13
N SER A 204 -78.30 -26.67 -1.18
CA SER A 204 -77.95 -25.26 -1.15
C SER A 204 -76.50 -25.04 -0.70
N THR A 205 -75.92 -23.90 -1.06
CA THR A 205 -74.55 -23.54 -0.70
C THR A 205 -74.50 -22.07 -0.24
N PHE A 206 -73.80 -21.80 0.86
CA PHE A 206 -73.58 -20.45 1.40
C PHE A 206 -72.24 -20.35 2.14
N ASP A 207 -71.78 -19.13 2.42
CA ASP A 207 -70.52 -18.89 3.11
C ASP A 207 -70.56 -19.32 4.58
N ALA A 208 -69.53 -20.02 5.05
CA ALA A 208 -69.39 -20.38 6.45
C ALA A 208 -69.10 -19.14 7.31
N LYS A 209 -69.67 -19.10 8.52
CA LYS A 209 -69.37 -18.06 9.49
C LYS A 209 -67.97 -18.29 10.07
N LEU A 210 -67.06 -17.35 9.91
CA LEU A 210 -65.70 -17.45 10.45
C LEU A 210 -65.62 -16.95 11.90
N GLY A 211 -64.93 -17.70 12.76
CA GLY A 211 -64.57 -17.27 14.11
C GLY A 211 -63.39 -16.30 14.12
N ALA A 212 -63.09 -15.74 15.30
CA ALA A 212 -61.87 -14.96 15.50
C ALA A 212 -60.63 -15.86 15.29
N ILE A 213 -59.58 -15.27 14.74
CA ILE A 213 -58.25 -15.91 14.69
C ILE A 213 -57.70 -15.92 16.12
N THR A 214 -57.13 -17.05 16.56
CA THR A 214 -56.53 -17.21 17.89
C THR A 214 -55.08 -17.65 17.78
N GLY A 215 -54.24 -17.21 18.71
CA GLY A 215 -52.78 -17.45 18.67
C GLY A 215 -52.00 -16.22 19.12
N THR A 216 -50.67 -16.35 19.19
CA THR A 216 -49.75 -15.27 19.59
C THR A 216 -49.75 -14.12 18.59
N ASP A 217 -49.82 -14.43 17.30
CA ASP A 217 -49.85 -13.47 16.18
C ASP A 217 -51.27 -13.29 15.61
N ALA A 218 -52.31 -13.55 16.42
CA ALA A 218 -53.70 -13.41 15.97
C ALA A 218 -54.04 -11.99 15.51
N ALA A 219 -53.41 -10.98 16.10
CA ALA A 219 -53.59 -9.57 15.74
C ALA A 219 -53.08 -9.23 14.33
N THR A 220 -52.07 -9.97 13.84
CA THR A 220 -51.56 -9.84 12.47
C THR A 220 -52.27 -10.78 11.51
N GLY A 221 -53.22 -11.59 11.98
CA GLY A 221 -53.99 -12.52 11.16
C GLY A 221 -53.35 -13.91 10.99
N ILE A 222 -52.36 -14.25 11.81
CA ILE A 222 -51.73 -15.58 11.87
C ILE A 222 -52.25 -16.35 13.08
N GLY A 223 -52.54 -17.64 12.91
CA GLY A 223 -53.04 -18.49 13.99
C GLY A 223 -54.17 -19.42 13.57
N SER A 224 -54.93 -19.91 14.53
CA SER A 224 -56.02 -20.85 14.29
C SER A 224 -57.33 -20.11 14.01
N GLN A 225 -58.07 -20.52 12.99
CA GLN A 225 -59.42 -20.02 12.70
C GLN A 225 -60.40 -21.19 12.52
N THR A 226 -61.65 -20.99 12.93
CA THR A 226 -62.70 -22.01 12.78
C THR A 226 -63.84 -21.47 11.91
N ALA A 227 -64.22 -22.25 10.89
CA ALA A 227 -65.40 -22.01 10.07
C ALA A 227 -66.59 -22.80 10.63
N PHE A 228 -67.74 -22.13 10.78
CA PHE A 228 -68.97 -22.68 11.35
C PHE A 228 -70.10 -22.69 10.32
N CYS A 229 -70.80 -23.81 10.23
CA CYS A 229 -71.99 -24.01 9.40
C CYS A 229 -73.16 -24.45 10.28
N SER A 230 -74.32 -23.85 10.06
CA SER A 230 -75.58 -24.25 10.68
C SER A 230 -76.70 -24.02 9.68
N TYR A 231 -77.59 -24.99 9.52
CA TYR A 231 -78.75 -24.89 8.63
C TYR A 231 -79.97 -25.56 9.25
N THR A 232 -81.14 -24.95 9.03
CA THR A 232 -82.45 -25.46 9.42
C THR A 232 -83.25 -25.71 8.15
N ASP A 233 -83.78 -26.92 7.95
CA ASP A 233 -84.63 -27.26 6.81
C ASP A 233 -86.07 -26.70 6.96
N LYS A 234 -86.95 -26.93 5.98
CA LYS A 234 -88.35 -26.45 6.06
C LYS A 234 -89.21 -27.29 7.02
N GLY A 235 -88.70 -28.40 7.52
CA GLY A 235 -89.31 -29.27 8.53
C GLY A 235 -88.83 -29.00 9.95
N ASP A 236 -88.11 -27.90 10.19
CA ASP A 236 -87.55 -27.46 11.47
C ASP A 236 -86.46 -28.39 12.06
N LEU A 237 -85.83 -29.23 11.25
CA LEU A 237 -84.67 -30.04 11.64
C LEU A 237 -83.36 -29.26 11.39
N THR A 238 -82.44 -29.31 12.36
CA THR A 238 -81.18 -28.54 12.33
C THR A 238 -79.96 -29.44 12.26
N ALA A 239 -78.98 -29.02 11.47
CA ALA A 239 -77.63 -29.59 11.46
C ALA A 239 -76.58 -28.49 11.70
N SER A 240 -75.50 -28.84 12.40
CA SER A 240 -74.35 -27.94 12.60
C SER A 240 -73.04 -28.70 12.38
N SER A 241 -72.04 -27.99 11.87
CA SER A 241 -70.70 -28.52 11.62
C SER A 241 -69.67 -27.40 11.75
N SER A 242 -68.43 -27.77 12.09
CA SER A 242 -67.32 -26.83 12.16
C SER A 242 -66.02 -27.46 11.70
N VAL A 243 -65.14 -26.64 11.13
CA VAL A 243 -63.82 -27.02 10.66
C VAL A 243 -62.80 -25.99 11.15
N THR A 244 -61.78 -26.45 11.88
CA THR A 244 -60.67 -25.62 12.35
C THR A 244 -59.45 -25.82 11.46
N TYR A 245 -58.81 -24.73 11.07
CA TYR A 245 -57.62 -24.70 10.24
C TYR A 245 -56.64 -23.63 10.75
N SER A 246 -55.39 -23.68 10.29
CA SER A 246 -54.33 -22.75 10.66
C SER A 246 -53.99 -21.82 9.49
N ILE A 247 -53.91 -20.53 9.79
CA ILE A 247 -53.35 -19.50 8.93
C ILE A 247 -51.88 -19.33 9.32
N ILE A 248 -50.98 -19.63 8.40
CA ILE A 248 -49.53 -19.55 8.62
C ILE A 248 -48.91 -18.36 7.91
N ASP A 249 -47.81 -17.92 8.47
CA ASP A 249 -46.93 -16.94 7.85
C ASP A 249 -46.24 -17.54 6.61
N GLY A 250 -46.15 -16.76 5.54
CA GLY A 250 -45.46 -17.12 4.31
C GLY A 250 -44.35 -16.14 3.91
N SER A 251 -44.10 -15.10 4.69
CA SER A 251 -43.02 -14.14 4.47
C SER A 251 -41.86 -14.39 5.41
N ALA A 252 -40.65 -14.37 4.85
CA ALA A 252 -39.43 -14.32 5.65
C ALA A 252 -39.23 -12.91 6.22
N PRO A 253 -38.50 -12.76 7.33
CA PRO A 253 -38.19 -11.45 7.87
C PRO A 253 -37.28 -10.68 6.90
N THR A 254 -37.30 -9.35 6.98
CA THR A 254 -36.37 -8.48 6.24
C THR A 254 -35.32 -7.88 7.19
N ILE A 255 -34.09 -7.80 6.70
CA ILE A 255 -32.95 -7.24 7.44
C ILE A 255 -32.47 -5.99 6.71
N GLY A 256 -32.37 -4.88 7.44
CA GLY A 256 -31.69 -3.65 7.03
C GLY A 256 -30.70 -3.20 8.08
N TYR A 257 -29.94 -2.16 7.78
CA TYR A 257 -29.05 -1.52 8.75
C TYR A 257 -28.91 -0.03 8.46
N THR A 258 -28.42 0.71 9.46
CA THR A 258 -28.00 2.10 9.30
C THR A 258 -26.60 2.29 9.87
N LEU A 259 -25.83 3.19 9.26
CA LEU A 259 -24.49 3.59 9.71
C LEU A 259 -24.50 5.04 10.19
N SER A 260 -23.76 5.32 11.25
CA SER A 260 -23.54 6.69 11.73
C SER A 260 -22.07 6.90 12.08
N PRO A 261 -21.30 7.68 11.29
CA PRO A 261 -21.75 8.40 10.09
C PRO A 261 -22.12 7.47 8.93
N THR A 262 -23.02 7.94 8.05
CA THR A 262 -23.56 7.14 6.93
C THR A 262 -22.55 6.86 5.83
N THR A 263 -21.54 7.73 5.71
CA THR A 263 -20.44 7.58 4.75
C THR A 263 -19.10 7.59 5.49
N PRO A 264 -18.13 6.78 5.04
CA PRO A 264 -16.76 6.87 5.50
C PRO A 264 -16.19 8.29 5.35
N ASP A 265 -15.43 8.74 6.34
CA ASP A 265 -14.76 10.06 6.40
C ASP A 265 -13.25 9.98 6.14
N GLY A 266 -12.74 8.79 5.84
CA GLY A 266 -11.44 8.52 5.26
C GLY A 266 -11.52 8.09 3.79
N ASP A 267 -10.36 7.74 3.25
CA ASP A 267 -10.22 7.30 1.86
C ASP A 267 -10.52 5.80 1.72
N ASN A 268 -10.76 5.35 0.47
CA ASN A 268 -10.93 3.93 0.12
C ASN A 268 -11.99 3.17 0.94
N GLY A 269 -13.02 3.88 1.44
CA GLY A 269 -14.10 3.29 2.22
C GLY A 269 -13.81 3.12 3.71
N TRP A 270 -12.70 3.66 4.21
CA TRP A 270 -12.33 3.61 5.62
C TRP A 270 -12.93 4.75 6.43
N TYR A 271 -13.32 4.46 7.66
CA TYR A 271 -13.68 5.47 8.64
C TYR A 271 -12.44 5.92 9.41
N LYS A 272 -12.27 7.23 9.62
CA LYS A 272 -11.28 7.80 10.55
C LYS A 272 -11.91 8.12 11.89
N THR A 273 -13.19 8.47 11.91
CA THR A 273 -13.96 8.63 13.15
C THR A 273 -14.69 7.34 13.54
N ALA A 274 -15.24 7.32 14.75
CA ALA A 274 -16.01 6.17 15.21
C ALA A 274 -17.27 5.98 14.37
N VAL A 275 -17.56 4.74 13.96
CA VAL A 275 -18.77 4.38 13.21
C VAL A 275 -19.67 3.45 14.01
N LYS A 276 -20.97 3.73 13.99
CA LYS A 276 -22.01 2.92 14.63
C LYS A 276 -22.78 2.15 13.57
N LEU A 277 -22.94 0.84 13.78
CA LEU A 277 -23.79 -0.05 13.01
C LEU A 277 -25.04 -0.36 13.84
N HIS A 278 -26.21 -0.04 13.29
CA HIS A 278 -27.50 -0.37 13.88
C HIS A 278 -28.29 -1.29 12.96
N TRP A 279 -28.65 -2.49 13.43
CA TRP A 279 -29.43 -3.46 12.68
C TRP A 279 -30.93 -3.24 12.85
N ILE A 280 -31.68 -3.40 11.76
CA ILE A 280 -33.13 -3.25 11.72
C ILE A 280 -33.72 -4.55 11.17
N ILE A 281 -34.41 -5.31 12.02
CA ILE A 281 -35.13 -6.53 11.60
C ILE A 281 -36.63 -6.25 11.67
N THR A 282 -37.33 -6.52 10.57
CA THR A 282 -38.79 -6.36 10.50
C THR A 282 -39.44 -7.65 9.99
N GLU A 283 -40.53 -8.03 10.66
CA GLU A 283 -41.42 -9.14 10.30
C GLU A 283 -42.84 -8.69 10.63
N GLU A 284 -43.71 -8.64 9.64
CA GLU A 284 -45.07 -8.10 9.81
C GLU A 284 -46.07 -9.19 10.19
N ASP A 285 -45.86 -10.42 9.73
CA ASP A 285 -46.85 -11.48 9.84
C ASP A 285 -46.67 -12.31 11.12
N SER A 286 -45.44 -12.68 11.48
CA SER A 286 -45.16 -13.44 12.71
C SER A 286 -44.03 -12.86 13.58
N PRO A 287 -44.13 -11.58 14.03
CA PRO A 287 -43.08 -10.92 14.82
C PRO A 287 -42.73 -11.69 16.10
N SER A 288 -43.67 -12.44 16.67
CA SER A 288 -43.42 -13.26 17.87
C SER A 288 -42.43 -14.41 17.67
N THR A 289 -42.15 -14.79 16.41
CA THR A 289 -41.32 -15.94 16.06
C THR A 289 -39.95 -15.58 15.48
N VAL A 290 -39.64 -14.28 15.39
CA VAL A 290 -38.36 -13.78 14.87
C VAL A 290 -37.21 -14.19 15.79
N LYS A 291 -36.17 -14.76 15.18
CA LYS A 291 -34.93 -15.15 15.85
C LYS A 291 -33.74 -14.55 15.10
N PRO A 292 -33.22 -13.38 15.51
CA PRO A 292 -32.02 -12.81 14.94
C PRO A 292 -30.77 -13.57 15.42
N THR A 293 -29.72 -13.58 14.61
CA THR A 293 -28.41 -14.15 14.94
C THR A 293 -27.32 -13.29 14.31
N GLY A 294 -26.40 -12.78 15.13
CA GLY A 294 -25.31 -11.89 14.69
C GLY A 294 -25.72 -10.42 14.49
N CYS A 295 -26.97 -10.06 14.77
CA CYS A 295 -27.53 -8.73 14.54
C CYS A 295 -27.33 -7.76 15.71
N GLU A 296 -26.21 -7.88 16.42
CA GLU A 296 -25.90 -7.00 17.55
C GLU A 296 -25.39 -5.65 17.02
N ASP A 297 -25.95 -4.56 17.52
CA ASP A 297 -25.45 -3.22 17.21
C ASP A 297 -23.99 -3.07 17.63
N GLN A 298 -23.19 -2.40 16.79
CA GLN A 298 -21.77 -2.21 17.03
C GLN A 298 -21.41 -0.73 17.06
N THR A 299 -20.44 -0.38 17.88
CA THR A 299 -19.77 0.94 17.84
C THR A 299 -18.28 0.70 17.71
N ILE A 300 -17.74 0.91 16.52
CA ILE A 300 -16.32 0.75 16.23
C ILE A 300 -15.62 2.06 16.56
N THR A 301 -14.87 2.07 17.66
CA THR A 301 -14.10 3.25 18.14
C THR A 301 -12.60 3.09 17.95
N ALA A 302 -12.08 1.87 18.13
CA ALA A 302 -10.68 1.54 17.94
C ALA A 302 -10.35 1.32 16.47
N ASP A 303 -9.08 1.49 16.12
CA ASP A 303 -8.59 1.15 14.81
C ASP A 303 -8.62 -0.37 14.64
N GLN A 304 -9.15 -0.81 13.50
CA GLN A 304 -9.32 -2.21 13.18
C GLN A 304 -9.27 -2.40 11.67
N VAL A 305 -8.69 -3.53 11.27
CA VAL A 305 -8.80 -3.99 9.89
C VAL A 305 -10.27 -4.13 9.47
N ALA A 306 -10.54 -4.00 8.18
CA ALA A 306 -11.86 -4.18 7.62
C ALA A 306 -12.46 -5.53 8.05
N THR A 307 -13.54 -5.47 8.83
CA THR A 307 -14.18 -6.64 9.46
C THR A 307 -15.61 -6.77 8.97
N ASP A 308 -16.02 -8.01 8.64
CA ASP A 308 -17.39 -8.33 8.24
C ASP A 308 -18.30 -8.49 9.46
N TYR A 309 -19.37 -7.71 9.49
CA TYR A 309 -20.47 -7.83 10.44
C TYR A 309 -21.67 -8.42 9.71
N SER A 310 -22.13 -9.60 10.15
CA SER A 310 -23.21 -10.32 9.47
C SER A 310 -24.43 -10.52 10.36
N CYS A 311 -25.61 -10.25 9.81
CA CYS A 311 -26.90 -10.47 10.46
C CYS A 311 -27.74 -11.47 9.66
N SER A 312 -28.31 -12.44 10.37
CA SER A 312 -29.30 -13.39 9.85
C SER A 312 -30.51 -13.44 10.78
N ALA A 313 -31.68 -13.73 10.23
CA ALA A 313 -32.92 -13.81 11.00
C ALA A 313 -33.86 -14.86 10.41
N THR A 314 -34.55 -15.60 11.28
CA THR A 314 -35.58 -16.58 10.89
C THR A 314 -36.91 -16.26 11.58
N SER A 315 -38.02 -16.47 10.89
CA SER A 315 -39.39 -16.46 11.45
C SER A 315 -40.11 -17.76 11.05
N SER A 316 -41.38 -17.91 11.41
CA SER A 316 -42.20 -19.03 10.95
C SER A 316 -42.46 -18.99 9.44
N GLY A 317 -42.44 -17.80 8.82
CA GLY A 317 -42.61 -17.63 7.38
C GLY A 317 -41.34 -17.81 6.55
N GLY A 318 -40.17 -17.96 7.18
CA GLY A 318 -38.94 -18.36 6.48
C GLY A 318 -37.65 -17.81 7.07
N THR A 319 -36.60 -17.77 6.24
CA THR A 319 -35.26 -17.27 6.60
C THR A 319 -34.90 -16.09 5.72
N ALA A 320 -34.47 -14.99 6.34
CA ALA A 320 -33.95 -13.83 5.63
C ALA A 320 -32.62 -14.16 4.93
N ALA A 321 -32.34 -13.51 3.81
CA ALA A 321 -31.01 -13.56 3.21
C ALA A 321 -29.97 -12.94 4.17
N LEU A 322 -28.81 -13.58 4.29
CA LEU A 322 -27.70 -13.07 5.10
C LEU A 322 -27.32 -11.66 4.61
N GLN A 323 -27.28 -10.70 5.53
CA GLN A 323 -26.77 -9.37 5.26
C GLN A 323 -25.40 -9.22 5.90
N THR A 324 -24.45 -8.67 5.15
CA THR A 324 -23.07 -8.45 5.62
C THR A 324 -22.66 -7.02 5.32
N VAL A 325 -22.04 -6.38 6.31
CA VAL A 325 -21.45 -5.03 6.19
C VAL A 325 -19.98 -5.13 6.56
N ASN A 326 -19.11 -4.74 5.65
CA ASN A 326 -17.68 -4.69 5.88
C ASN A 326 -17.29 -3.29 6.38
N LEU A 327 -16.73 -3.19 7.59
CA LEU A 327 -16.36 -1.91 8.21
C LEU A 327 -14.90 -1.93 8.66
N GLY A 328 -14.09 -1.07 8.04
CA GLY A 328 -12.74 -0.73 8.49
C GLY A 328 -12.73 0.65 9.15
N LYS A 329 -11.95 0.77 10.24
CA LYS A 329 -11.70 2.06 10.88
C LYS A 329 -10.20 2.21 11.10
N ASP A 330 -9.65 3.34 10.70
CA ASP A 330 -8.27 3.70 10.97
C ASP A 330 -8.10 5.21 11.11
N ALA A 331 -7.68 5.67 12.29
CA ALA A 331 -7.42 7.07 12.60
C ALA A 331 -5.93 7.34 12.85
N THR A 332 -5.09 6.31 12.77
CA THR A 332 -3.67 6.39 13.15
C THR A 332 -2.84 6.68 11.92
N ALA A 333 -2.08 7.77 11.94
CA ALA A 333 -1.14 8.05 10.86
C ALA A 333 0.03 7.05 10.86
N PRO A 334 0.61 6.74 9.69
CA PRO A 334 1.82 5.93 9.57
C PRO A 334 2.98 6.40 10.45
N THR A 335 3.84 5.50 10.89
CA THR A 335 5.16 5.90 11.43
C THR A 335 6.21 5.89 10.32
N VAL A 336 7.22 6.77 10.40
CA VAL A 336 8.25 6.93 9.37
C VAL A 336 9.64 6.83 10.00
N ALA A 337 10.53 6.07 9.36
CA ALA A 337 11.92 5.92 9.77
C ALA A 337 12.88 6.09 8.58
N ALA A 338 14.11 6.48 8.85
CA ALA A 338 15.19 6.44 7.87
C ALA A 338 15.57 4.99 7.59
N ASP A 339 15.73 4.64 6.31
CA ASP A 339 16.03 3.29 5.84
C ASP A 339 17.07 3.33 4.73
N GLY A 340 18.33 3.53 5.13
CA GLY A 340 19.48 3.46 4.24
C GLY A 340 19.67 4.67 3.33
N GLU A 341 20.79 4.62 2.62
CA GLU A 341 21.28 5.67 1.75
C GLU A 341 22.13 5.10 0.62
N ALA A 342 22.17 5.79 -0.52
CA ALA A 342 23.02 5.43 -1.65
C ALA A 342 23.65 6.67 -2.29
N GLY A 343 24.97 6.63 -2.47
CA GLY A 343 25.76 7.69 -3.12
C GLY A 343 27.19 7.21 -3.38
N ILE A 344 27.99 8.00 -4.10
CA ILE A 344 29.40 7.70 -4.30
C ILE A 344 30.17 8.14 -3.06
N MET A 345 30.55 7.16 -2.24
CA MET A 345 31.41 7.40 -1.08
C MET A 345 32.78 7.86 -1.54
N GLY A 346 33.20 9.01 -1.04
CA GLY A 346 34.56 9.51 -1.17
C GLY A 346 35.43 9.06 -0.01
N SER A 347 36.21 10.00 0.53
CA SER A 347 37.10 9.81 1.67
C SER A 347 36.55 10.45 2.94
N ASN A 348 37.05 10.02 4.10
CA ASN A 348 36.77 10.63 5.41
C ASN A 348 35.27 10.79 5.76
N GLY A 349 34.43 9.90 5.25
CA GLY A 349 32.98 9.90 5.48
C GLY A 349 32.20 10.96 4.69
N TRP A 350 32.81 11.51 3.63
CA TRP A 350 32.14 12.40 2.68
C TRP A 350 31.62 11.63 1.46
N TYR A 351 30.52 12.11 0.91
CA TYR A 351 30.06 11.74 -0.42
C TYR A 351 30.54 12.74 -1.46
N ILE A 352 30.99 12.24 -2.61
CA ILE A 352 31.38 13.05 -3.78
C ILE A 352 30.28 13.13 -4.85
N SER A 353 29.06 12.77 -4.47
CA SER A 353 27.85 12.86 -5.27
C SER A 353 26.66 13.24 -4.40
N ASP A 354 25.52 13.53 -5.04
CA ASP A 354 24.26 13.55 -4.31
C ASP A 354 23.98 12.16 -3.70
N VAL A 355 23.27 12.16 -2.58
CA VAL A 355 22.89 10.97 -1.80
C VAL A 355 21.40 10.75 -1.91
N ASN A 356 20.99 9.56 -2.32
CA ASN A 356 19.62 9.10 -2.29
C ASN A 356 19.31 8.53 -0.90
N ALA A 357 18.64 9.31 -0.06
CA ALA A 357 18.17 8.88 1.25
C ALA A 357 16.84 8.14 1.11
N SER A 358 16.76 6.94 1.66
CA SER A 358 15.54 6.13 1.66
C SER A 358 14.86 6.19 3.02
N PHE A 359 13.53 6.14 3.02
CA PHE A 359 12.68 6.19 4.20
C PHE A 359 11.60 5.12 4.10
N THR A 360 11.33 4.42 5.19
CA THR A 360 10.28 3.42 5.31
C THR A 360 9.14 3.94 6.17
N GLY A 361 7.92 3.79 5.65
CA GLY A 361 6.71 3.92 6.44
C GLY A 361 6.32 2.57 7.04
N THR A 362 5.64 2.57 8.19
CA THR A 362 4.85 1.42 8.65
C THR A 362 3.47 1.88 9.10
N ASP A 363 2.46 1.07 8.81
CA ASP A 363 1.10 1.24 9.32
C ASP A 363 0.54 -0.12 9.74
N ALA A 364 -0.18 -0.16 10.86
CA ALA A 364 -0.64 -1.39 11.49
C ALA A 364 -2.06 -1.81 11.09
N THR A 365 -2.85 -0.91 10.50
CA THR A 365 -4.30 -1.08 10.36
C THR A 365 -4.74 -1.07 8.91
N SER A 366 -4.69 0.09 8.23
CA SER A 366 -5.14 0.21 6.84
C SER A 366 -4.03 -0.08 5.84
N GLY A 367 -2.76 -0.11 6.26
CA GLY A 367 -1.60 -0.30 5.40
C GLY A 367 -1.18 0.99 4.70
N LEU A 368 -0.19 0.94 3.81
CA LEU A 368 0.42 2.13 3.20
C LEU A 368 0.13 2.25 1.71
N LEU A 369 0.00 3.48 1.22
CA LEU A 369 0.00 3.75 -0.22
C LEU A 369 1.39 3.53 -0.84
N ALA A 370 2.45 3.85 -0.09
CA ALA A 370 3.84 3.57 -0.45
C ALA A 370 4.64 3.21 0.80
N ALA A 371 5.23 2.01 0.83
CA ALA A 371 5.99 1.53 1.98
C ALA A 371 7.40 2.15 2.08
N VAL A 372 7.99 2.50 0.92
CA VAL A 372 9.33 3.08 0.83
C VAL A 372 9.29 4.27 -0.11
N GLN A 373 9.97 5.35 0.28
CA GLN A 373 10.17 6.52 -0.58
C GLN A 373 11.61 7.01 -0.47
N THR A 374 12.15 7.52 -1.57
CA THR A 374 13.52 8.02 -1.66
C THR A 374 13.56 9.51 -1.99
N VAL A 375 14.44 10.26 -1.33
CA VAL A 375 14.69 11.67 -1.60
C VAL A 375 16.18 11.85 -1.87
N THR A 376 16.52 12.49 -2.98
CA THR A 376 17.90 12.83 -3.32
C THR A 376 18.30 14.14 -2.64
N SER A 377 19.46 14.16 -1.99
CA SER A 377 20.04 15.36 -1.41
C SER A 377 20.28 16.43 -2.48
N SER A 378 20.38 17.68 -2.06
CA SER A 378 20.75 18.78 -2.96
C SER A 378 21.79 19.67 -2.31
N GLY A 379 22.65 20.28 -3.13
CA GLY A 379 23.78 21.07 -2.64
C GLY A 379 24.92 20.21 -2.09
N GLU A 380 25.77 20.85 -1.31
CA GLU A 380 26.92 20.26 -0.61
C GLU A 380 27.13 20.99 0.73
N GLY A 381 27.85 20.36 1.65
CA GLY A 381 28.06 20.84 3.01
C GLY A 381 28.40 19.72 3.99
N ASP A 382 28.91 20.10 5.17
CA ASP A 382 29.28 19.18 6.25
C ASP A 382 28.05 18.51 6.93
N ALA A 383 26.85 19.05 6.72
CA ALA A 383 25.63 18.54 7.33
C ALA A 383 24.41 18.78 6.40
N VAL A 384 24.45 18.22 5.20
CA VAL A 384 23.32 18.25 4.27
C VAL A 384 22.20 17.37 4.81
N LYS A 385 21.15 18.01 5.32
CA LYS A 385 19.96 17.35 5.86
C LYS A 385 18.99 16.99 4.74
N VAL A 386 18.50 15.75 4.75
CA VAL A 386 17.44 15.25 3.88
C VAL A 386 16.27 14.83 4.75
N ASP A 387 15.14 15.49 4.56
CA ASP A 387 13.90 15.22 5.27
C ASP A 387 13.07 14.16 4.52
N SER A 388 12.41 13.29 5.28
CA SER A 388 11.45 12.33 4.74
C SER A 388 10.29 13.03 4.01
N PRO A 389 9.74 12.43 2.95
CA PRO A 389 8.48 12.88 2.38
C PRO A 389 7.31 12.54 3.32
N ALA A 390 6.12 13.05 3.00
CA ALA A 390 4.91 12.62 3.71
C ALA A 390 4.58 11.15 3.39
N PHE A 391 4.11 10.41 4.38
CA PHE A 391 3.59 9.05 4.21
C PHE A 391 2.11 9.02 4.56
N THR A 392 1.30 8.48 3.66
CA THR A 392 -0.15 8.36 3.81
C THR A 392 -0.56 6.89 3.79
N ASP A 393 -1.42 6.50 4.72
CA ASP A 393 -2.02 5.17 4.76
C ASP A 393 -3.18 5.03 3.75
N ILE A 394 -3.81 3.86 3.70
CA ILE A 394 -4.95 3.61 2.79
C ILE A 394 -6.23 4.34 3.28
N ALA A 395 -6.36 4.63 4.58
CA ALA A 395 -7.48 5.38 5.15
C ALA A 395 -7.37 6.90 4.99
N GLY A 396 -6.25 7.41 4.46
CA GLY A 396 -5.99 8.83 4.24
C GLY A 396 -5.45 9.57 5.47
N ASN A 397 -4.94 8.88 6.50
CA ASN A 397 -4.15 9.51 7.55
C ASN A 397 -2.71 9.69 7.05
N ALA A 398 -2.11 10.84 7.38
CA ALA A 398 -0.80 11.21 6.88
C ALA A 398 0.14 11.65 8.00
N THR A 399 1.36 11.14 7.95
CA THR A 399 2.49 11.70 8.70
C THR A 399 3.17 12.75 7.82
N PRO A 400 3.36 13.99 8.34
CA PRO A 400 3.87 15.09 7.55
C PRO A 400 5.32 14.85 7.11
N ALA A 401 5.71 15.52 6.02
CA ALA A 401 7.10 15.54 5.59
C ALA A 401 8.01 16.07 6.71
N GLY A 402 9.23 15.53 6.80
CA GLY A 402 10.22 15.86 7.83
C GLY A 402 10.01 15.20 9.19
N ALA A 403 9.12 14.20 9.29
CA ALA A 403 8.95 13.41 10.52
C ALA A 403 10.19 12.58 10.89
N ALA A 404 10.91 12.09 9.88
CA ALA A 404 12.26 11.55 9.97
C ALA A 404 13.22 12.33 9.06
N SER A 405 14.52 12.26 9.36
CA SER A 405 15.55 12.91 8.54
C SER A 405 16.88 12.17 8.62
N GLN A 406 17.69 12.28 7.57
CA GLN A 406 19.09 11.85 7.53
C GLN A 406 19.99 13.05 7.26
N THR A 407 21.26 12.97 7.69
CA THR A 407 22.24 14.05 7.48
C THR A 407 23.52 13.46 6.93
N PHE A 408 24.06 14.07 5.87
CA PHE A 408 25.25 13.60 5.17
C PHE A 408 26.29 14.71 5.05
N ARG A 409 27.57 14.31 5.07
CA ARG A 409 28.67 15.18 4.63
C ARG A 409 28.82 15.00 3.13
N ILE A 410 28.58 16.05 2.35
CA ILE A 410 28.62 15.99 0.88
C ILE A 410 29.55 17.08 0.40
N ASP A 411 30.49 16.73 -0.47
CA ASP A 411 31.34 17.70 -1.16
C ASP A 411 31.64 17.16 -2.55
N LYS A 412 31.17 17.87 -3.57
CA LYS A 412 31.31 17.48 -4.98
C LYS A 412 32.35 18.33 -5.70
N THR A 413 32.95 19.29 -4.99
CA THR A 413 33.79 20.32 -5.59
C THR A 413 35.24 19.95 -5.41
N ALA A 414 35.98 19.84 -6.51
CA ALA A 414 37.42 19.65 -6.45
C ALA A 414 38.12 20.92 -5.95
N PRO A 415 39.27 20.80 -5.24
CA PRO A 415 39.96 21.95 -4.68
C PRO A 415 40.49 22.89 -5.77
N GLU A 416 40.36 24.20 -5.59
CA GLU A 416 40.95 25.20 -6.46
C GLU A 416 42.46 25.29 -6.23
N VAL A 417 43.26 25.18 -7.31
CA VAL A 417 44.72 25.17 -7.24
C VAL A 417 45.29 26.46 -7.80
N THR A 418 46.17 27.12 -7.05
CA THR A 418 46.85 28.35 -7.43
C THR A 418 48.35 28.24 -7.28
N SER A 419 49.09 29.06 -8.02
CA SER A 419 50.53 29.17 -7.87
C SER A 419 50.89 30.18 -6.78
N SER A 420 51.82 29.80 -5.89
CA SER A 420 52.34 30.66 -4.82
C SER A 420 53.72 31.27 -5.13
N GLY A 421 54.27 31.04 -6.32
CA GLY A 421 55.60 31.56 -6.70
C GLY A 421 56.74 30.55 -6.53
N PRO A 422 57.95 30.91 -6.94
CA PRO A 422 59.16 30.10 -6.73
C PRO A 422 59.68 30.20 -5.29
N THR A 423 60.38 29.17 -4.81
CA THR A 423 61.00 29.15 -3.47
C THR A 423 62.26 30.00 -3.37
N THR A 424 62.86 30.34 -4.51
CA THR A 424 64.02 31.22 -4.62
C THR A 424 63.74 32.32 -5.63
N GLN A 425 64.32 33.49 -5.42
CA GLN A 425 64.19 34.60 -6.37
C GLN A 425 65.24 34.47 -7.48
N PRO A 426 64.94 34.95 -8.71
CA PRO A 426 65.93 35.00 -9.76
C PRO A 426 67.01 36.04 -9.40
N ASN A 427 68.11 36.02 -10.15
CA ASN A 427 69.10 37.08 -10.07
C ASN A 427 68.54 38.43 -10.58
N SER A 428 69.35 39.49 -10.54
CA SER A 428 68.94 40.84 -10.99
C SER A 428 68.55 40.92 -12.47
N ASN A 429 68.93 39.94 -13.29
CA ASN A 429 68.57 39.85 -14.70
C ASN A 429 67.33 38.99 -14.95
N GLY A 430 66.68 38.49 -13.90
CA GLY A 430 65.49 37.64 -14.01
C GLY A 430 65.78 36.19 -14.38
N TRP A 431 67.04 35.74 -14.29
CA TRP A 431 67.46 34.38 -14.62
C TRP A 431 67.80 33.55 -13.37
N TYR A 432 67.61 32.24 -13.49
CA TYR A 432 68.08 31.23 -12.55
C TYR A 432 69.21 30.41 -13.16
N ASN A 433 70.22 30.07 -12.36
CA ASN A 433 71.32 29.18 -12.75
C ASN A 433 71.22 27.76 -12.20
N THR A 434 70.10 27.45 -11.54
CA THR A 434 69.80 26.15 -10.96
C THR A 434 68.33 25.82 -11.20
N ASP A 435 67.91 24.59 -10.87
CA ASP A 435 66.50 24.22 -10.93
C ASP A 435 65.64 25.09 -10.01
N VAL A 436 64.47 25.48 -10.51
CA VAL A 436 63.50 26.30 -9.80
C VAL A 436 62.43 25.39 -9.22
N THR A 437 62.24 25.46 -7.90
CA THR A 437 61.11 24.83 -7.22
C THR A 437 59.99 25.84 -7.10
N ALA A 438 58.82 25.53 -7.66
CA ALA A 438 57.60 26.30 -7.57
C ALA A 438 56.68 25.71 -6.49
N THR A 439 56.06 26.57 -5.70
CA THR A 439 55.05 26.19 -4.70
C THR A 439 53.65 26.45 -5.25
N PHE A 440 52.75 25.52 -4.99
CA PHE A 440 51.33 25.61 -5.34
C PHE A 440 50.49 25.43 -4.08
N ALA A 441 49.38 26.15 -4.00
CA ALA A 441 48.43 26.07 -2.89
C ALA A 441 47.08 25.60 -3.41
N ALA A 442 46.39 24.81 -2.61
CA ALA A 442 45.02 24.38 -2.85
C ALA A 442 44.09 24.93 -1.78
N THR A 443 42.91 25.37 -2.20
CA THR A 443 41.82 25.77 -1.32
C THR A 443 40.55 25.02 -1.68
N ASP A 444 39.82 24.59 -0.67
CA ASP A 444 38.47 24.04 -0.81
C ASP A 444 37.63 24.55 0.36
N LEU A 445 36.38 24.94 0.09
CA LEU A 445 35.51 25.60 1.07
C LEU A 445 34.64 24.61 1.86
N THR A 446 34.43 23.40 1.34
CA THR A 446 33.42 22.47 1.87
C THR A 446 34.10 21.38 2.72
N SER A 447 34.96 20.56 2.14
CA SER A 447 35.74 19.56 2.90
C SER A 447 37.15 20.03 3.24
N GLY A 448 37.66 21.06 2.58
CA GLY A 448 39.02 21.57 2.74
C GLY A 448 40.06 20.72 2.00
N PRO A 449 41.22 21.29 1.63
CA PRO A 449 42.25 20.55 0.90
C PRO A 449 42.87 19.45 1.77
N ALA A 450 43.08 18.25 1.21
CA ALA A 450 43.79 17.18 1.92
C ALA A 450 45.26 17.52 2.14
N THR A 451 45.86 18.23 1.18
CA THR A 451 47.19 18.82 1.31
C THR A 451 47.13 20.27 0.83
N PRO A 452 47.29 21.26 1.73
CA PRO A 452 47.07 22.67 1.38
C PRO A 452 48.17 23.23 0.48
N THR A 453 49.38 22.67 0.51
CA THR A 453 50.52 23.15 -0.29
C THR A 453 51.36 21.99 -0.81
N GLN A 454 51.80 22.09 -2.06
CA GLN A 454 52.75 21.16 -2.67
C GLN A 454 53.79 21.93 -3.50
N THR A 455 54.87 21.26 -3.90
CA THR A 455 55.92 21.86 -4.73
C THR A 455 56.20 20.99 -5.95
N ALA A 456 56.65 21.61 -7.04
CA ALA A 456 57.21 20.93 -8.20
C ALA A 456 58.48 21.66 -8.66
N THR A 457 59.45 20.90 -9.17
CA THR A 457 60.75 21.43 -9.60
C THR A 457 60.86 21.41 -11.12
N SER A 458 61.42 22.46 -11.69
CA SER A 458 61.69 22.57 -13.13
C SER A 458 62.52 21.41 -13.66
N GLN A 459 62.36 21.12 -14.94
CA GLN A 459 63.23 20.21 -15.67
C GLN A 459 63.82 20.94 -16.88
N GLY A 460 65.13 20.79 -17.09
CA GLY A 460 65.84 21.43 -18.20
C GLY A 460 66.19 22.91 -17.94
N GLN A 461 66.40 23.63 -19.05
CA GLN A 461 66.77 25.05 -19.09
C GLN A 461 66.15 25.68 -20.35
N GLY A 462 65.94 27.00 -20.35
CA GLY A 462 65.32 27.74 -21.43
C GLY A 462 64.82 29.12 -20.99
N GLU A 463 64.40 29.94 -21.95
CA GLU A 463 63.81 31.27 -21.69
C GLU A 463 62.38 31.19 -21.10
N ALA A 464 61.73 30.04 -21.22
CA ALA A 464 60.35 29.82 -20.80
C ALA A 464 60.15 28.37 -20.33
N VAL A 465 60.81 27.98 -19.23
CA VAL A 465 60.62 26.67 -18.62
C VAL A 465 59.35 26.68 -17.78
N THR A 466 58.33 25.93 -18.21
CA THR A 466 57.06 25.80 -17.49
C THR A 466 57.15 24.75 -16.38
N VAL A 467 56.69 25.10 -15.19
CA VAL A 467 56.48 24.19 -14.06
C VAL A 467 55.00 24.13 -13.76
N GLU A 468 54.45 22.93 -13.86
CA GLU A 468 53.03 22.63 -13.64
C GLU A 468 52.78 22.19 -12.19
N SER A 469 51.58 22.47 -11.68
CA SER A 469 51.17 22.02 -10.36
C SER A 469 51.07 20.49 -10.32
N PRO A 470 51.45 19.84 -9.20
CA PRO A 470 51.02 18.47 -8.94
C PRO A 470 49.49 18.35 -8.89
N ALA A 471 48.97 17.12 -8.88
CA ALA A 471 47.56 16.87 -8.59
C ALA A 471 47.26 17.17 -7.12
N PHE A 472 46.08 17.74 -6.85
CA PHE A 472 45.59 18.00 -5.50
C PHE A 472 44.28 17.26 -5.26
N SER A 473 44.01 16.90 -4.01
CA SER A 473 42.72 16.39 -3.57
C SER A 473 42.23 17.16 -2.36
N ASP A 474 40.93 17.14 -2.13
CA ASP A 474 40.31 17.59 -0.90
C ASP A 474 40.13 16.43 0.09
N ASN A 475 39.56 16.73 1.27
CA ASN A 475 39.28 15.71 2.28
C ASN A 475 38.12 14.79 1.91
N ALA A 476 37.25 15.19 0.98
CA ALA A 476 36.19 14.37 0.43
C ALA A 476 36.68 13.39 -0.65
N GLY A 477 37.88 13.60 -1.19
CA GLY A 477 38.46 12.79 -2.26
C GLY A 477 38.17 13.30 -3.67
N ASN A 478 37.60 14.50 -3.85
CA ASN A 478 37.57 15.13 -5.17
C ASN A 478 39.00 15.53 -5.56
N THR A 479 39.29 15.49 -6.86
CA THR A 479 40.65 15.70 -7.37
C THR A 479 40.70 16.78 -8.42
N THR A 480 41.69 17.66 -8.29
CA THR A 480 42.12 18.57 -9.34
C THR A 480 43.38 17.99 -9.99
N PRO A 481 43.35 17.70 -11.30
CA PRO A 481 44.46 17.03 -11.97
C PRO A 481 45.73 17.89 -11.98
N ALA A 482 46.88 17.25 -12.20
CA ALA A 482 48.15 17.95 -12.40
C ALA A 482 48.05 18.92 -13.61
N GLY A 483 48.80 20.02 -13.55
CA GLY A 483 48.79 21.06 -14.59
C GLY A 483 47.64 22.06 -14.51
N ALA A 484 46.79 22.00 -13.47
CA ALA A 484 45.71 22.97 -13.26
C ALA A 484 46.21 24.41 -13.05
N ALA A 485 47.40 24.57 -12.47
CA ALA A 485 48.13 25.84 -12.42
C ALA A 485 49.56 25.65 -12.92
N SER A 486 50.20 26.72 -13.40
CA SER A 486 51.59 26.68 -13.85
C SER A 486 52.30 28.01 -13.68
N GLN A 487 53.63 27.96 -13.71
CA GLN A 487 54.52 29.12 -13.76
C GLN A 487 55.59 28.93 -14.81
N THR A 488 56.16 30.02 -15.30
CA THR A 488 57.22 29.98 -16.30
C THR A 488 58.45 30.74 -15.81
N PHE A 489 59.63 30.14 -15.95
CA PHE A 489 60.90 30.68 -15.47
C PHE A 489 61.95 30.73 -16.59
N LYS A 490 62.85 31.73 -16.49
CA LYS A 490 64.07 31.80 -17.29
C LYS A 490 65.19 31.07 -16.56
N ILE A 491 65.63 29.94 -17.07
CA ILE A 491 66.63 29.08 -16.44
C ILE A 491 67.76 28.85 -17.44
N ASP A 492 68.98 29.13 -17.04
CA ASP A 492 70.19 28.79 -17.79
C ASP A 492 71.27 28.29 -16.85
N LYS A 493 71.62 27.02 -16.98
CA LYS A 493 72.63 26.36 -16.14
C LYS A 493 73.97 26.23 -16.86
N THR A 494 74.07 26.74 -18.08
CA THR A 494 75.22 26.54 -18.96
C THR A 494 76.16 27.73 -18.81
N ALA A 495 77.40 27.48 -18.39
CA ALA A 495 78.39 28.54 -18.31
C ALA A 495 78.83 29.02 -19.70
N PRO A 496 79.21 30.30 -19.85
CA PRO A 496 79.66 30.84 -21.14
C PRO A 496 80.94 30.13 -21.60
N THR A 497 81.15 30.04 -22.91
CA THR A 497 82.44 29.61 -23.47
C THR A 497 83.42 30.78 -23.46
N VAL A 498 84.66 30.57 -23.02
CA VAL A 498 85.68 31.62 -22.90
C VAL A 498 86.98 31.20 -23.59
N SER A 499 87.60 32.12 -24.33
CA SER A 499 88.90 31.93 -24.99
C SER A 499 89.77 33.18 -24.92
N PHE A 500 91.09 33.00 -24.81
CA PHE A 500 92.04 34.09 -25.04
C PHE A 500 92.13 34.39 -26.54
N ASP A 501 92.23 35.67 -26.89
CA ASP A 501 92.35 36.09 -28.30
C ASP A 501 93.76 35.92 -28.85
N SER A 502 94.75 35.76 -27.97
CA SER A 502 96.12 35.42 -28.32
C SER A 502 96.81 34.64 -27.20
N VAL A 503 97.91 33.97 -27.54
CA VAL A 503 98.73 33.23 -26.59
C VAL A 503 99.97 34.03 -26.24
N ILE A 504 100.26 34.19 -24.95
CA ILE A 504 101.57 34.65 -24.48
C ILE A 504 102.50 33.46 -24.36
N ALA A 505 103.58 33.48 -25.14
CA ALA A 505 104.67 32.52 -25.02
C ALA A 505 105.70 32.96 -23.97
N ASP A 506 106.51 32.01 -23.53
CA ASP A 506 107.72 32.30 -22.75
C ASP A 506 108.59 33.35 -23.47
N SER A 507 109.08 34.32 -22.72
CA SER A 507 109.89 35.43 -23.24
C SER A 507 110.99 35.79 -22.25
N TYR A 508 111.97 36.59 -22.65
CA TYR A 508 112.94 37.17 -21.72
C TYR A 508 112.44 38.53 -21.21
N PHE A 509 112.94 38.97 -20.06
CA PHE A 509 112.62 40.29 -19.51
C PHE A 509 112.76 41.39 -20.57
N GLY A 510 111.78 42.30 -20.64
CA GLY A 510 111.73 43.37 -21.64
C GLY A 510 111.19 42.97 -23.02
N SER A 511 110.89 41.68 -23.26
CA SER A 511 110.37 41.17 -24.55
C SER A 511 108.99 40.49 -24.46
N THR A 512 108.33 40.56 -23.31
CA THR A 512 107.00 39.97 -23.10
C THR A 512 105.94 40.65 -23.98
N ALA A 513 105.17 39.83 -24.71
CA ALA A 513 104.08 40.30 -25.57
C ALA A 513 103.01 41.04 -24.77
N ALA A 514 102.28 41.95 -25.43
CA ALA A 514 101.20 42.70 -24.79
C ALA A 514 100.13 41.76 -24.20
N LYS A 515 99.51 42.21 -23.10
CA LYS A 515 98.43 41.49 -22.42
C LYS A 515 97.32 41.09 -23.41
N PRO A 516 96.94 39.81 -23.51
CA PRO A 516 95.88 39.37 -24.41
C PRO A 516 94.53 39.89 -23.91
N THR A 517 93.60 40.06 -24.84
CA THR A 517 92.18 40.16 -24.56
C THR A 517 91.55 38.76 -24.54
N CYS A 518 90.27 38.67 -24.20
CA CYS A 518 89.54 37.42 -24.29
C CYS A 518 88.14 37.67 -24.85
N THR A 519 87.61 36.63 -25.48
CA THR A 519 86.28 36.56 -26.06
C THR A 519 85.44 35.55 -25.28
N ALA A 520 84.15 35.86 -25.14
CA ALA A 520 83.19 34.97 -24.52
C ALA A 520 81.89 34.95 -25.31
N SER A 521 81.22 33.81 -25.33
CA SER A 521 79.89 33.65 -25.91
C SER A 521 79.04 32.75 -25.03
N ASP A 522 77.77 33.10 -24.91
CA ASP A 522 76.73 32.26 -24.33
C ASP A 522 75.48 32.32 -25.21
N VAL A 523 74.83 31.18 -25.41
CA VAL A 523 73.74 31.03 -26.38
C VAL A 523 72.37 31.28 -25.75
N LEU A 524 72.20 31.00 -24.46
CA LEU A 524 70.88 30.99 -23.81
C LEU A 524 70.61 32.28 -23.03
N SER A 525 71.39 32.55 -21.97
CA SER A 525 71.24 33.79 -21.21
C SER A 525 72.09 34.93 -21.76
N GLY A 526 73.12 34.65 -22.56
CA GLY A 526 74.04 35.64 -23.10
C GLY A 526 75.09 36.11 -22.08
N VAL A 527 76.14 36.80 -22.53
CA VAL A 527 77.26 37.20 -21.65
C VAL A 527 76.92 38.45 -20.85
N SER A 528 77.19 38.43 -19.55
CA SER A 528 77.06 39.57 -18.64
C SER A 528 78.36 40.39 -18.63
N GLY A 529 78.33 41.52 -19.33
CA GLY A 529 79.49 42.40 -19.47
C GLY A 529 80.52 41.87 -20.47
N SER A 530 81.80 42.11 -20.18
CA SER A 530 82.92 41.75 -21.05
C SER A 530 83.82 40.70 -20.40
N CYS A 531 84.48 39.88 -21.21
CA CYS A 531 85.48 38.94 -20.71
C CYS A 531 86.69 39.70 -20.12
N VAL A 532 87.12 39.32 -18.92
CA VAL A 532 88.20 40.01 -18.18
C VAL A 532 89.42 39.12 -18.07
N VAL A 533 90.57 39.63 -18.51
CA VAL A 533 91.88 39.00 -18.31
C VAL A 533 92.58 39.59 -17.08
N SER A 534 93.08 38.73 -16.20
CA SER A 534 93.88 39.08 -15.01
C SER A 534 95.15 38.22 -14.92
N GLY A 535 96.07 38.54 -14.00
CA GLY A 535 97.31 37.76 -13.79
C GLY A 535 98.48 38.07 -14.73
N TYR A 536 98.38 39.14 -15.53
CA TYR A 536 99.46 39.58 -16.43
C TYR A 536 100.52 40.39 -15.68
N ASP A 537 101.78 39.99 -15.81
CA ASP A 537 102.98 40.68 -15.33
C ASP A 537 104.14 40.51 -16.33
N THR A 538 105.08 41.44 -16.37
CA THR A 538 106.28 41.43 -17.23
C THR A 538 107.58 41.25 -16.46
N LYS A 539 107.51 41.06 -15.14
CA LYS A 539 108.67 40.76 -14.29
C LYS A 539 109.09 39.30 -14.41
N ASN A 540 110.35 39.03 -14.07
CA ASN A 540 110.88 37.67 -14.04
C ASN A 540 110.04 36.73 -13.16
N GLY A 541 109.79 35.53 -13.66
CA GLY A 541 109.01 34.50 -13.00
C GLY A 541 107.96 33.87 -13.89
N THR A 542 107.30 32.85 -13.36
CA THR A 542 106.15 32.19 -14.00
C THR A 542 104.87 32.89 -13.57
N HIS A 543 104.04 33.24 -14.54
CA HIS A 543 102.76 33.92 -14.34
C HIS A 543 101.63 33.09 -14.94
N THR A 544 100.44 33.23 -14.36
CA THR A 544 99.22 32.57 -14.82
C THR A 544 98.16 33.62 -15.13
N LEU A 545 97.85 33.77 -16.41
CA LEU A 545 96.71 34.55 -16.88
C LEU A 545 95.43 33.80 -16.59
N LYS A 546 94.40 34.55 -16.19
CA LYS A 546 93.03 34.04 -16.07
C LYS A 546 92.11 34.91 -16.90
N ALA A 547 91.42 34.31 -17.86
CA ALA A 547 90.31 34.92 -18.58
C ALA A 547 89.01 34.42 -17.96
N THR A 548 88.19 35.35 -17.47
CA THR A 548 86.93 35.04 -16.79
C THR A 548 85.78 35.78 -17.45
N ALA A 549 84.68 35.08 -17.69
CA ALA A 549 83.40 35.68 -18.08
C ALA A 549 82.24 35.01 -17.34
N THR A 550 81.18 35.79 -17.13
CA THR A 550 79.94 35.37 -16.49
C THR A 550 78.78 35.64 -17.43
N ASP A 551 77.78 34.77 -17.50
CA ASP A 551 76.56 34.97 -18.29
C ASP A 551 75.48 35.78 -17.53
N LEU A 552 74.33 36.04 -18.15
CA LEU A 552 73.24 36.76 -17.49
C LEU A 552 72.55 35.93 -16.39
N ALA A 553 72.68 34.60 -16.39
CA ALA A 553 72.20 33.72 -15.33
C ALA A 553 73.14 33.65 -14.11
N GLY A 554 74.39 34.11 -14.24
CA GLY A 554 75.40 34.10 -13.20
C GLY A 554 76.34 32.88 -13.24
N ASN A 555 76.28 32.04 -14.27
CA ASN A 555 77.27 30.99 -14.48
C ASN A 555 78.59 31.61 -14.94
N THR A 556 79.71 31.08 -14.44
CA THR A 556 81.04 31.66 -14.69
C THR A 556 82.00 30.62 -15.23
N THR A 557 82.75 30.98 -16.26
CA THR A 557 83.86 30.19 -16.80
C THR A 557 85.16 30.95 -16.63
N THR A 558 86.20 30.26 -16.15
CA THR A 558 87.57 30.76 -16.11
C THR A 558 88.49 29.80 -16.84
N VAL A 559 89.22 30.33 -17.82
CA VAL A 559 90.30 29.59 -18.51
C VAL A 559 91.65 30.20 -18.15
N GLU A 560 92.67 29.36 -18.02
CA GLU A 560 94.00 29.78 -17.60
C GLU A 560 95.05 29.56 -18.69
N GLN A 561 96.04 30.43 -18.73
CA GLN A 561 97.22 30.32 -19.57
C GLN A 561 98.45 30.71 -18.76
N ALA A 562 99.44 29.81 -18.69
CA ALA A 562 100.71 30.10 -18.05
C ALA A 562 101.77 30.57 -19.06
N TYR A 563 102.65 31.47 -18.62
CA TYR A 563 103.85 31.88 -19.36
C TYR A 563 104.97 32.25 -18.39
N THR A 564 106.21 32.15 -18.84
CA THR A 564 107.39 32.50 -18.03
C THR A 564 108.15 33.67 -18.65
N VAL A 565 108.41 34.69 -17.83
CA VAL A 565 109.39 35.72 -18.14
C VAL A 565 110.73 35.29 -17.57
N LYS A 566 111.64 34.91 -18.46
CA LYS A 566 112.97 34.41 -18.15
C LYS A 566 113.92 35.56 -17.88
N ALA A 567 114.74 35.38 -16.85
CA ALA A 567 115.85 36.25 -16.54
C ALA A 567 116.92 36.22 -17.65
N TRP A 568 117.64 37.32 -17.82
CA TRP A 568 118.81 37.39 -18.68
C TRP A 568 119.96 36.56 -18.09
N THR A 569 120.78 36.01 -18.98
CA THR A 569 122.01 35.29 -18.61
C THR A 569 123.18 36.25 -18.61
N LEU A 570 123.88 36.33 -17.49
CA LEU A 570 125.03 37.20 -17.33
C LEU A 570 126.31 36.37 -17.38
N LYS A 571 127.29 36.79 -18.18
CA LYS A 571 128.59 36.14 -18.28
C LYS A 571 129.72 37.11 -17.96
N GLY A 572 130.78 36.60 -17.35
CA GLY A 572 131.89 37.40 -16.82
C GLY A 572 131.83 37.52 -15.29
N PHE A 573 132.63 38.38 -14.66
CA PHE A 573 133.64 39.21 -15.31
C PHE A 573 134.74 38.38 -15.98
N TYR A 574 135.20 38.82 -17.15
CA TYR A 574 136.32 38.20 -17.86
C TYR A 574 137.65 38.80 -17.40
N GLN A 575 138.73 38.07 -17.71
CA GLN A 575 140.12 38.49 -17.49
C GLN A 575 140.36 39.97 -17.93
N PRO A 576 140.94 40.80 -17.06
CA PRO A 576 141.84 40.44 -15.96
C PRO A 576 141.16 40.16 -14.61
N ILE A 577 139.82 40.14 -14.52
CA ILE A 577 139.12 39.80 -13.26
C ILE A 577 138.88 38.30 -13.20
N ASP A 578 139.31 37.67 -12.12
CA ASP A 578 138.99 36.30 -11.78
C ASP A 578 137.72 36.19 -10.95
N MET A 579 136.80 35.35 -11.44
CA MET A 579 135.51 35.06 -10.82
C MET A 579 135.58 33.85 -9.88
N ASN A 580 134.43 33.33 -9.44
CA ASN A 580 134.33 32.10 -8.63
C ASN A 580 134.97 32.19 -7.22
N GLY A 581 134.89 33.36 -6.60
CA GLY A 581 135.32 33.56 -5.20
C GLY A 581 136.79 33.93 -5.01
N VAL A 582 137.53 34.14 -6.11
CA VAL A 582 138.88 34.71 -6.09
C VAL A 582 138.84 36.16 -5.60
N LEU A 583 139.82 36.52 -4.77
CA LEU A 583 140.04 37.86 -4.26
C LEU A 583 141.08 38.56 -5.15
N ASN A 584 140.59 39.38 -6.08
CA ASN A 584 141.39 40.09 -7.06
C ASN A 584 142.19 41.23 -6.42
N THR A 585 143.51 41.17 -6.40
CA THR A 585 144.36 42.19 -5.81
C THR A 585 144.82 43.23 -6.84
N VAL A 586 144.65 44.51 -6.52
CA VAL A 586 145.02 45.61 -7.42
C VAL A 586 145.48 46.82 -6.61
N LYS A 587 146.42 47.60 -7.13
CA LYS A 587 146.86 48.86 -6.49
C LYS A 587 145.68 49.80 -6.27
N ASN A 588 145.54 50.38 -5.07
CA ASN A 588 144.49 51.33 -4.75
C ASN A 588 144.43 52.51 -5.75
N GLY A 589 143.23 52.96 -6.11
CA GLY A 589 143.06 54.02 -7.10
C GLY A 589 143.30 53.62 -8.56
N SER A 590 143.57 52.34 -8.86
CA SER A 590 143.67 51.85 -10.24
C SER A 590 142.29 51.77 -10.91
N THR A 591 142.24 51.87 -12.24
CA THR A 591 141.01 51.62 -13.01
C THR A 591 141.05 50.19 -13.56
N VAL A 592 140.13 49.35 -13.10
CA VAL A 592 140.03 47.94 -13.50
C VAL A 592 138.95 47.79 -14.57
N PRO A 593 139.25 47.25 -15.77
CA PRO A 593 138.24 47.01 -16.79
C PRO A 593 137.45 45.73 -16.46
N ALA A 594 136.25 45.89 -15.91
CA ALA A 594 135.32 44.80 -15.68
C ALA A 594 134.54 44.47 -16.96
N LYS A 595 134.92 43.37 -17.61
CA LYS A 595 134.38 42.94 -18.91
C LYS A 595 133.30 41.89 -18.71
N PHE A 596 132.15 42.03 -19.33
CA PHE A 596 131.03 41.09 -19.16
C PHE A 596 130.08 41.15 -20.35
N GLU A 597 129.18 40.17 -20.44
CA GLU A 597 128.12 40.12 -21.46
C GLU A 597 126.77 39.89 -20.78
N ILE A 598 125.71 40.40 -21.41
CA ILE A 598 124.31 40.21 -20.99
C ILE A 598 123.59 39.53 -22.17
N PHE A 599 122.91 38.42 -21.91
CA PHE A 599 122.20 37.65 -22.93
C PHE A 599 120.72 37.50 -22.59
N ALA A 600 119.85 37.78 -23.57
CA ALA A 600 118.46 37.32 -23.57
C ALA A 600 118.38 36.05 -24.45
N GLY A 601 118.57 34.89 -23.82
CA GLY A 601 118.71 33.61 -24.53
C GLY A 601 120.02 33.58 -25.31
N ASP A 602 119.94 33.38 -26.62
CA ASP A 602 121.12 33.40 -27.51
C ASP A 602 121.44 34.82 -28.03
N THR A 603 120.56 35.80 -27.79
CA THR A 603 120.75 37.19 -28.24
C THR A 603 121.54 37.98 -27.21
N GLU A 604 122.69 38.51 -27.60
CA GLU A 604 123.45 39.45 -26.78
C GLU A 604 122.76 40.82 -26.73
N LEU A 605 122.61 41.38 -25.53
CA LEU A 605 122.10 42.72 -25.31
C LEU A 605 123.27 43.69 -25.24
N THR A 606 123.18 44.84 -25.92
CA THR A 606 124.34 45.73 -26.13
C THR A 606 124.14 47.14 -25.56
N ASP A 607 123.00 47.43 -24.91
CA ASP A 607 122.71 48.74 -24.34
C ASP A 607 123.33 48.89 -22.93
N PRO A 608 124.27 49.83 -22.72
CA PRO A 608 124.87 50.07 -21.41
C PRO A 608 123.88 50.42 -20.31
N ALA A 609 122.71 51.00 -20.64
CA ALA A 609 121.69 51.35 -19.65
C ALA A 609 121.04 50.13 -18.97
N LEU A 610 121.32 48.92 -19.46
CA LEU A 610 120.79 47.66 -18.92
C LEU A 610 121.52 47.16 -17.68
N ALA A 611 122.72 47.69 -17.39
CA ALA A 611 123.53 47.30 -16.25
C ALA A 611 123.80 48.47 -15.31
N ARG A 612 123.67 48.21 -14.02
CA ARG A 612 124.09 49.12 -12.94
C ARG A 612 125.14 48.44 -12.08
N PHE A 613 126.05 49.23 -11.54
CA PHE A 613 127.16 48.74 -10.73
C PHE A 613 127.09 49.28 -9.31
N THR A 614 127.40 48.42 -8.35
CA THR A 614 127.64 48.80 -6.96
C THR A 614 128.99 48.27 -6.51
N ALA A 615 129.76 49.09 -5.83
CA ALA A 615 131.01 48.69 -5.19
C ALA A 615 130.85 48.83 -3.68
N GLN A 616 130.66 47.72 -2.99
CA GLN A 616 130.41 47.70 -1.56
C GLN A 616 131.68 47.31 -0.81
N LYS A 617 132.07 48.09 0.19
CA LYS A 617 133.19 47.73 1.07
C LYS A 617 132.80 46.50 1.90
N VAL A 618 133.67 45.50 1.91
CA VAL A 618 133.48 44.24 2.64
C VAL A 618 134.72 43.90 3.48
N THR A 619 134.56 43.00 4.43
CA THR A 619 135.68 42.45 5.19
C THR A 619 136.53 41.55 4.28
N CYS A 620 137.85 41.68 4.34
CA CYS A 620 138.74 40.83 3.56
C CYS A 620 138.66 39.37 4.02
N SER A 621 138.32 38.46 3.09
CA SER A 621 138.43 37.02 3.32
C SER A 621 139.90 36.62 3.40
N LEU A 622 140.29 35.92 4.47
CA LEU A 622 141.64 35.36 4.63
C LEU A 622 141.80 33.97 3.99
N LEU A 623 140.69 33.38 3.51
CA LEU A 623 140.63 32.01 2.99
C LEU A 623 140.38 31.95 1.48
N SER A 624 140.12 33.10 0.85
CA SER A 624 139.94 33.18 -0.60
C SER A 624 141.27 33.00 -1.31
N LEU A 625 141.24 32.29 -2.44
CA LEU A 625 142.33 32.33 -3.41
C LEU A 625 142.55 33.78 -3.84
N VAL A 626 143.80 34.21 -3.95
CA VAL A 626 144.17 35.59 -4.28
C VAL A 626 144.88 35.57 -5.62
N ASP A 627 144.51 36.51 -6.50
CA ASP A 627 145.19 36.70 -7.77
C ASP A 627 145.37 38.18 -8.09
N ASP A 628 146.47 38.57 -8.72
CA ASP A 628 146.79 39.96 -9.03
C ASP A 628 146.15 40.40 -10.35
N ILE A 629 145.46 41.55 -10.37
CA ILE A 629 144.98 42.16 -11.61
C ILE A 629 146.18 42.60 -12.45
N GLU A 630 146.43 41.90 -13.56
CA GLU A 630 147.63 42.12 -14.40
C GLU A 630 147.45 43.28 -15.38
N THR A 631 146.18 43.63 -15.68
CA THR A 631 145.87 44.69 -16.64
C THR A 631 144.96 45.76 -16.03
N THR A 632 145.43 47.01 -16.04
CA THR A 632 144.66 48.19 -15.64
C THR A 632 144.56 49.17 -16.81
N THR A 633 143.53 50.02 -16.80
CA THR A 633 143.32 51.06 -17.81
C THR A 633 143.46 52.46 -17.20
N THR A 634 143.52 53.48 -18.04
CA THR A 634 143.42 54.89 -17.64
C THR A 634 141.98 55.40 -17.77
N GLY A 635 141.64 56.48 -17.05
CA GLY A 635 140.31 57.12 -17.09
C GLY A 635 139.47 56.99 -15.82
N ASN A 636 138.36 57.74 -15.81
CA ASN A 636 137.34 57.71 -14.74
C ASN A 636 136.39 56.53 -14.89
N THR A 637 135.53 56.34 -13.89
CA THR A 637 134.50 55.30 -13.94
C THR A 637 133.54 55.51 -15.09
N SER A 638 133.41 54.53 -15.99
CA SER A 638 132.49 54.58 -17.12
C SER A 638 132.06 53.18 -17.55
N LEU A 639 130.82 53.06 -18.04
CA LEU A 639 130.28 51.86 -18.67
C LEU A 639 130.08 52.12 -20.16
N ARG A 640 130.56 51.20 -21.00
CA ARG A 640 130.29 51.21 -22.44
C ARG A 640 130.14 49.79 -22.96
N TYR A 641 129.51 49.64 -24.11
CA TYR A 641 129.56 48.43 -24.91
C TYR A 641 130.66 48.56 -25.98
N ASP A 642 131.52 47.57 -26.11
CA ASP A 642 132.55 47.51 -27.14
C ASP A 642 132.16 46.51 -28.22
N ALA A 643 131.62 47.03 -29.32
CA ALA A 643 131.12 46.25 -30.45
C ALA A 643 132.22 45.45 -31.19
N THR A 644 133.50 45.82 -31.03
CA THR A 644 134.59 45.07 -31.68
C THR A 644 134.86 43.77 -30.93
N SER A 645 134.79 43.83 -29.59
CA SER A 645 135.04 42.69 -28.72
C SER A 645 133.80 41.91 -28.30
N GLY A 646 132.59 42.40 -28.62
CA GLY A 646 131.34 41.75 -28.22
C GLY A 646 131.17 41.65 -26.71
N GLN A 647 131.42 42.74 -25.98
CA GLN A 647 131.31 42.76 -24.51
C GLN A 647 131.11 44.17 -23.97
N PHE A 648 130.47 44.26 -22.82
CA PHE A 648 130.50 45.47 -22.00
C PHE A 648 131.85 45.60 -21.31
N ILE A 649 132.30 46.85 -21.17
CA ILE A 649 133.51 47.19 -20.42
C ILE A 649 133.15 48.29 -19.43
N TYR A 650 133.05 47.91 -18.15
CA TYR A 650 132.95 48.83 -17.03
C TYR A 650 134.34 49.15 -16.50
N ASN A 651 134.87 50.31 -16.85
CA ASN A 651 136.12 50.80 -16.27
C ASN A 651 135.81 51.24 -14.84
N TRP A 652 136.16 50.45 -13.83
CA TRP A 652 135.92 50.79 -12.44
C TRP A 652 137.14 51.47 -11.81
N LYS A 653 137.04 52.77 -11.50
CA LYS A 653 138.06 53.45 -10.69
C LYS A 653 137.92 52.98 -9.24
N THR A 654 138.86 52.14 -8.80
CA THR A 654 138.87 51.62 -7.44
C THR A 654 139.09 52.75 -6.41
N PRO A 655 138.49 52.65 -5.21
CA PRO A 655 138.75 53.60 -4.12
C PRO A 655 140.26 53.68 -3.77
N ALA A 656 140.73 54.86 -3.36
CA ALA A 656 142.14 55.08 -3.01
C ALA A 656 142.50 54.64 -1.57
N THR A 657 141.87 53.58 -1.06
CA THR A 657 142.04 53.10 0.32
C THR A 657 142.81 51.77 0.35
N ALA A 658 144.11 51.83 0.61
CA ALA A 658 144.94 50.63 0.73
C ALA A 658 144.49 49.70 1.87
N GLY A 659 144.68 48.40 1.70
CA GLY A 659 144.32 47.34 2.65
C GLY A 659 142.82 47.01 2.73
N SER A 660 141.96 47.65 1.93
CA SER A 660 140.50 47.45 2.00
C SER A 660 139.99 46.48 0.93
N CYS A 661 138.89 45.77 1.24
CA CYS A 661 138.24 44.86 0.30
C CYS A 661 136.87 45.37 -0.15
N TYR A 662 136.52 45.06 -1.39
CA TYR A 662 135.26 45.45 -2.01
C TYR A 662 134.65 44.30 -2.79
N THR A 663 133.33 44.20 -2.79
CA THR A 663 132.60 43.41 -3.77
C THR A 663 132.06 44.36 -4.83
N LEU A 664 132.48 44.16 -6.07
CA LEU A 664 131.90 44.83 -7.23
C LEU A 664 130.79 43.95 -7.76
N THR A 665 129.56 44.46 -7.78
CA THR A 665 128.38 43.76 -8.31
C THR A 665 127.86 44.52 -9.52
N MET A 666 127.70 43.81 -10.63
CA MET A 666 126.88 44.25 -11.75
C MET A 666 125.49 43.65 -11.59
N THR A 667 124.46 44.49 -11.58
CA THR A 667 123.06 44.06 -11.58
C THR A 667 122.41 44.54 -12.87
N ALA A 668 121.80 43.62 -13.60
CA ALA A 668 121.02 43.95 -14.77
C ALA A 668 119.61 44.44 -14.39
N ASN A 669 118.92 45.09 -15.32
CA ASN A 669 117.56 45.63 -15.09
C ASN A 669 116.50 44.56 -14.79
N ASP A 670 116.72 43.32 -15.21
CA ASP A 670 115.87 42.17 -14.87
C ASP A 670 116.09 41.66 -13.42
N GLY A 671 117.09 42.22 -12.71
CA GLY A 671 117.46 41.84 -11.34
C GLY A 671 118.54 40.77 -11.25
N SER A 672 118.95 40.16 -12.37
CA SER A 672 120.10 39.24 -12.41
C SER A 672 121.38 39.97 -12.03
N PHE A 673 122.35 39.28 -11.42
CA PHE A 673 123.63 39.90 -11.07
C PHE A 673 124.83 38.96 -11.17
N ILE A 674 126.01 39.54 -11.37
CA ILE A 674 127.32 38.89 -11.22
C ILE A 674 128.21 39.76 -10.34
N SER A 675 129.14 39.15 -9.60
CA SER A 675 130.00 39.90 -8.70
C SER A 675 131.41 39.31 -8.57
N ALA A 676 132.38 40.19 -8.32
CA ALA A 676 133.76 39.83 -8.03
C ALA A 676 134.25 40.55 -6.77
N ASN A 677 135.16 39.90 -6.05
CA ASN A 677 135.77 40.45 -4.85
C ASN A 677 137.16 41.00 -5.15
N PHE A 678 137.50 42.12 -4.53
CA PHE A 678 138.75 42.84 -4.73
C PHE A 678 139.42 43.17 -3.41
N LYS A 679 140.75 43.18 -3.40
CA LYS A 679 141.58 43.72 -2.31
C LYS A 679 142.52 44.79 -2.86
N LEU A 680 142.39 45.99 -2.32
CA LEU A 680 143.17 47.15 -2.78
C LEU A 680 144.49 47.18 -2.02
N LYS A 681 145.62 47.02 -2.72
CA LYS A 681 146.97 47.05 -2.15
C LYS A 681 147.54 48.46 -2.13
#